data_AF-A0A0M9FPK1-F1
#
_entry.id   AF-A0A0M9FPK1-F1
#
_cell.length_a   1.000
_cell.length_b   1.000
_cell.length_c   1.000
_cell.angle_alpha   90.00
_cell.angle_beta   90.00
_cell.angle_gamma   90.00
#
_symmetry.space_group_name_H-M   'P 1'
#
loop_
_entity.id
_entity.type
_entity.pdbx_description
1 polymer ?
#
loop_
_entity_poly.entity_id
_entity_poly.type
_entity_poly.pdbx_seq_one_letter_code
_entity_poly.pdbx_strand_id
1 'polypeptide(L)'
;MYRISCAAPTGSPGASHLVQTAASCRMFATSSALLQLQHKDRIYGSHGAGLVKHESMATKDLRNTFARNVVNAAPAADLFRSKVHEGLGTSDKDPYSRTLPNQESRAPESSVLRSAAVSAPSLEERLRLDRKWGTLQYWLGDQYPRLPVFVEQLLVTDAPPVSPAADRMVQSFAAEVIPRLASDAAAPNAQQKLEETWTRAVQAYGKLNTTHVFNKDAFLRELAALHASCVAEMTALTPREDGALALEVLRRKAVEKRNAFLKEDVLPLVKNSPYLGYGDAVWRIFFDSVNAHRAELFSSTVSPGHATLGFAWDALMMEDAVRTPAMTAPVALYLLLAAISESHTRAPPELRGASAHLDDGVGGDDVQRLPADSMRLVSPVAKRTFAEKAVRALLDQAQDCGRLAKALRAEGLYDWAREAALCEAMLDDQQLLQADVVDAVERFDSTAEVKSLLHSLLSGLDDAAKAHVRHVFQLTDGRNAGRNQPLIDWDAAMAAVDWTTRWRQHARALLSDPATLAATQKILKNAVGAKGATKRLFTQEYADELQGVLNRRSDRATVRNAKVGQLVRHLTSYQQVDRTLGVLRKAGVSLDELESAATAVERQQLVRRPQVDSGVLDLLLDAIRQRHPSWGSSGVLLPAAPAVAQANPALWYVECMARMYIRLCYVPQAAAASMAQRTRRRIGAVGLATTQFNVPAEMGVVEQYDNLQYKRYDWQGWYQRMVDVHNRNVSIRCRLDELKRLDAYGNPFVELQTERRLRILAGDRVGMGVLKLDSDKYEDQSDNITYGSTKVSELLADARKAQLGREYWPTVEVKVRRPSGQSKTYYSVLDDSRIEARSKELYEKYREAKKRSLFVTPMDMWLDVKGMQVRKTADTADAQGYTVDTLQDAMDEPARKE
;
A
#
# COMPACT_ATOMS: atom_id res chain seq x y z
N MET A 1 -14.33 -5.17 -7.46
CA MET A 1 -15.20 -6.17 -6.80
C MET A 1 -16.65 -5.83 -7.13
N TYR A 2 -17.35 -6.65 -7.90
CA TYR A 2 -18.80 -6.50 -8.10
C TYR A 2 -19.53 -7.28 -7.01
N ARG A 3 -20.34 -6.60 -6.19
CA ARG A 3 -21.31 -7.23 -5.29
C ARG A 3 -22.45 -7.77 -6.16
N ILE A 4 -22.50 -9.08 -6.33
CA ILE A 4 -23.69 -9.77 -6.84
C ILE A 4 -24.60 -10.00 -5.62
N SER A 5 -25.63 -9.18 -5.49
CA SER A 5 -26.72 -9.39 -4.54
C SER A 5 -27.79 -10.26 -5.19
N CYS A 6 -27.75 -11.57 -4.96
CA CYS A 6 -28.87 -12.45 -5.25
C CYS A 6 -29.81 -12.46 -4.03
N ALA A 7 -30.89 -11.69 -4.09
CA ALA A 7 -32.03 -11.91 -3.21
C ALA A 7 -32.80 -13.13 -3.75
N ALA A 8 -32.85 -14.22 -2.96
CA ALA A 8 -33.71 -15.35 -3.25
C ALA A 8 -35.17 -14.99 -2.90
N PRO A 9 -36.17 -15.35 -3.72
CA PRO A 9 -37.56 -15.12 -3.41
C PRO A 9 -38.02 -16.09 -2.32
N THR A 10 -38.65 -15.54 -1.28
CA THR A 10 -39.31 -16.27 -0.21
C THR A 10 -40.62 -16.87 -0.71
N GLY A 11 -40.76 -18.19 -0.71
CA GLY A 11 -42.06 -18.82 -0.94
C GLY A 11 -42.02 -20.29 -1.39
N SER A 12 -41.77 -21.22 -0.47
CA SER A 12 -42.39 -22.55 -0.51
C SER A 12 -42.45 -23.18 0.89
N PRO A 13 -43.65 -23.44 1.45
CA PRO A 13 -43.79 -24.14 2.72
C PRO A 13 -43.83 -25.64 2.43
N GLY A 14 -42.72 -26.33 2.66
CA GLY A 14 -42.65 -27.76 2.36
C GLY A 14 -41.36 -28.43 2.82
N ALA A 15 -40.87 -28.12 4.02
CA ALA A 15 -39.74 -28.85 4.61
C ALA A 15 -39.66 -28.65 6.13
N SER A 16 -40.78 -28.79 6.84
CA SER A 16 -40.81 -28.85 8.30
C SER A 16 -41.37 -30.20 8.70
N HIS A 17 -40.52 -31.23 8.71
CA HIS A 17 -40.62 -32.42 9.57
C HIS A 17 -39.53 -33.41 9.15
N LEU A 18 -38.42 -33.48 9.89
CA LEU A 18 -37.94 -34.71 10.54
C LEU A 18 -36.52 -34.55 11.11
N VAL A 19 -36.47 -34.82 12.43
CA VAL A 19 -35.34 -35.28 13.25
C VAL A 19 -34.27 -34.26 13.66
N GLN A 20 -34.54 -33.69 14.84
CA GLN A 20 -33.53 -33.29 15.82
C GLN A 20 -32.72 -34.52 16.26
N THR A 21 -31.41 -34.52 15.99
CA THR A 21 -30.42 -35.11 16.89
C THR A 21 -29.33 -34.09 17.15
N ALA A 22 -29.08 -33.86 18.44
CA ALA A 22 -28.21 -32.84 18.97
C ALA A 22 -26.74 -33.12 18.64
N ALA A 23 -26.07 -32.13 18.04
CA ALA A 23 -24.65 -31.86 18.26
C ALA A 23 -24.45 -30.35 18.10
N SER A 24 -24.01 -29.69 19.17
CA SER A 24 -23.64 -28.27 19.16
C SER A 24 -22.35 -28.09 18.37
N CYS A 25 -22.46 -27.92 17.05
CA CYS A 25 -21.36 -27.38 16.25
C CYS A 25 -21.55 -25.88 16.14
N ARG A 26 -20.63 -25.14 16.78
CA ARG A 26 -20.41 -23.71 16.58
C ARG A 26 -20.43 -23.40 15.08
N MET A 27 -21.30 -22.50 14.64
CA MET A 27 -21.30 -21.99 13.28
C MET A 27 -20.01 -21.20 13.03
N PHE A 28 -19.00 -21.87 12.48
CA PHE A 28 -18.03 -21.21 11.62
C PHE A 28 -18.65 -21.14 10.22
N ALA A 29 -18.58 -19.98 9.59
CA ALA A 29 -18.74 -19.85 8.15
C ALA A 29 -17.61 -20.61 7.46
N THR A 30 -17.77 -21.93 7.32
CA THR A 30 -16.95 -22.75 6.45
C THR A 30 -17.65 -22.77 5.10
N SER A 31 -17.09 -22.03 4.13
CA SER A 31 -16.98 -22.65 2.81
C SER A 31 -16.37 -24.02 3.09
N SER A 32 -17.14 -25.10 2.91
CA SER A 32 -16.61 -26.46 3.04
C SER A 32 -15.33 -26.48 2.24
N ALA A 33 -14.18 -26.77 2.87
CA ALA A 33 -12.94 -26.91 2.14
C ALA A 33 -13.24 -27.86 0.98
N LEU A 34 -13.11 -27.37 -0.26
CA LEU A 34 -13.20 -28.22 -1.44
C LEU A 34 -12.01 -29.19 -1.32
N LEU A 35 -12.24 -30.33 -0.67
CA LEU A 35 -11.26 -31.38 -0.56
C LEU A 35 -10.99 -31.86 -1.98
N GLN A 36 -9.77 -31.63 -2.46
CA GLN A 36 -9.33 -32.20 -3.72
C GLN A 36 -9.30 -33.72 -3.54
N LEU A 37 -10.19 -34.43 -4.25
CA LEU A 37 -10.28 -35.88 -4.17
C LEU A 37 -8.93 -36.50 -4.52
N GLN A 38 -8.39 -37.32 -3.62
CA GLN A 38 -7.25 -38.17 -3.94
C GLN A 38 -7.69 -39.19 -5.00
N HIS A 39 -6.85 -39.43 -6.01
CA HIS A 39 -7.20 -40.25 -7.18
C HIS A 39 -8.47 -39.77 -7.92
N LYS A 40 -8.69 -38.46 -7.96
CA LYS A 40 -9.80 -37.80 -8.68
C LYS A 40 -10.06 -38.42 -10.05
N ASP A 41 -9.03 -38.59 -10.88
CA ASP A 41 -9.18 -39.10 -12.25
C ASP A 41 -9.63 -40.57 -12.29
N ARG A 42 -9.22 -41.38 -11.30
CA ARG A 42 -9.70 -42.76 -11.15
C ARG A 42 -11.16 -42.78 -10.72
N ILE A 43 -11.56 -41.89 -9.82
CA ILE A 43 -12.94 -41.79 -9.33
C ILE A 43 -13.85 -41.25 -10.44
N TYR A 44 -13.43 -40.21 -11.16
CA TYR A 44 -14.15 -39.65 -12.30
C TYR A 44 -14.13 -40.56 -13.53
N GLY A 45 -13.11 -41.40 -13.67
CA GLY A 45 -13.04 -42.45 -14.68
C GLY A 45 -13.83 -43.72 -14.30
N SER A 46 -14.47 -43.75 -13.12
CA SER A 46 -15.32 -44.86 -12.70
C SER A 46 -16.79 -44.53 -12.91
N HIS A 47 -17.54 -45.46 -13.50
CA HIS A 47 -18.98 -45.35 -13.55
C HIS A 47 -19.55 -45.30 -12.12
N GLY A 48 -20.43 -44.36 -11.82
CA GLY A 48 -21.01 -44.18 -10.47
C GLY A 48 -20.12 -43.45 -9.46
N ALA A 49 -19.06 -42.77 -9.92
CA ALA A 49 -18.22 -41.86 -9.13
C ALA A 49 -17.65 -42.46 -7.83
N GLY A 50 -17.37 -43.77 -7.82
CA GLY A 50 -16.91 -44.53 -6.65
C GLY A 50 -17.94 -44.71 -5.53
N LEU A 51 -19.16 -44.21 -5.69
CA LEU A 51 -20.26 -44.34 -4.71
C LEU A 51 -21.13 -45.56 -4.99
N VAL A 52 -21.28 -45.92 -6.27
CA VAL A 52 -22.04 -47.10 -6.69
C VAL A 52 -21.13 -48.32 -6.72
N LYS A 53 -21.52 -49.38 -6.00
CA LYS A 53 -20.87 -50.68 -6.07
C LYS A 53 -21.45 -51.48 -7.23
N HIS A 54 -20.69 -51.66 -8.31
CA HIS A 54 -21.09 -52.45 -9.49
C HIS A 54 -20.77 -53.95 -9.34
N GLU A 55 -20.75 -54.47 -8.11
CA GLU A 55 -20.64 -55.91 -7.88
C GLU A 55 -21.91 -56.60 -8.40
N SER A 56 -21.74 -57.76 -9.05
CA SER A 56 -22.86 -58.56 -9.53
C SER A 56 -23.80 -58.90 -8.38
N MET A 57 -25.06 -58.50 -8.49
CA MET A 57 -26.12 -58.85 -7.53
C MET A 57 -26.60 -60.30 -7.68
N ALA A 58 -26.04 -61.07 -8.62
CA ALA A 58 -26.55 -62.38 -9.00
C ALA A 58 -26.37 -63.48 -7.93
N THR A 59 -25.66 -63.24 -6.81
CA THR A 59 -25.32 -64.30 -5.85
C THR A 59 -25.26 -63.89 -4.36
N LYS A 60 -25.76 -62.73 -3.94
CA LYS A 60 -25.82 -62.39 -2.50
C LYS A 60 -27.19 -62.73 -1.90
N ASP A 61 -27.20 -63.59 -0.88
CA ASP A 61 -28.36 -63.82 0.00
C ASP A 61 -28.79 -62.49 0.63
N LEU A 62 -29.73 -61.81 -0.02
CA LEU A 62 -30.29 -60.53 0.41
C LEU A 62 -31.16 -60.76 1.66
N ARG A 63 -30.56 -60.63 2.85
CA ARG A 63 -31.30 -60.69 4.14
C ARG A 63 -32.51 -59.75 4.12
N ASN A 64 -33.70 -60.33 4.29
CA ASN A 64 -35.05 -59.86 4.70
C ASN A 64 -35.57 -58.42 4.44
N THR A 65 -34.76 -57.47 3.99
CA THR A 65 -35.17 -56.06 3.80
C THR A 65 -35.54 -55.74 2.34
N PHE A 66 -35.15 -56.59 1.38
CA PHE A 66 -35.38 -56.39 -0.07
C PHE A 66 -36.38 -57.38 -0.70
N ALA A 67 -37.01 -58.23 0.11
CA ALA A 67 -37.73 -59.44 -0.32
C ALA A 67 -38.99 -59.22 -1.19
N ARG A 68 -39.45 -57.98 -1.41
CA ARG A 68 -40.66 -57.74 -2.22
C ARG A 68 -40.40 -57.31 -3.67
N ASN A 69 -39.21 -56.82 -4.03
CA ASN A 69 -38.99 -56.17 -5.35
C ASN A 69 -37.73 -56.64 -6.12
N VAL A 70 -37.02 -57.68 -5.67
CA VAL A 70 -35.82 -58.18 -6.37
C VAL A 70 -36.07 -59.61 -6.84
N VAL A 71 -36.47 -59.77 -8.11
CA VAL A 71 -36.51 -61.07 -8.78
C VAL A 71 -35.08 -61.39 -9.24
N ASN A 72 -34.64 -62.64 -9.08
CA ASN A 72 -33.34 -63.09 -9.58
C ASN A 72 -33.23 -62.81 -11.09
N ALA A 73 -32.31 -61.94 -11.47
CA ALA A 73 -32.08 -61.58 -12.87
C ALA A 73 -31.47 -62.77 -13.62
N ALA A 74 -31.90 -62.96 -14.87
CA ALA A 74 -31.26 -63.91 -15.79
C ALA A 74 -29.80 -63.51 -16.06
N PRO A 75 -28.90 -64.44 -16.41
CA PRO A 75 -27.52 -64.12 -16.76
C PRO A 75 -27.46 -63.15 -17.96
N ALA A 76 -26.42 -62.33 -17.99
CA ALA A 76 -26.18 -61.38 -19.09
C ALA A 76 -26.09 -62.12 -20.44
N ALA A 77 -26.66 -61.52 -21.48
CA ALA A 77 -26.62 -62.07 -22.83
C ALA A 77 -25.19 -62.07 -23.39
N ASP A 78 -24.76 -63.17 -24.00
CA ASP A 78 -23.38 -63.39 -24.46
C ASP A 78 -22.98 -62.44 -25.61
N LEU A 79 -23.80 -62.36 -26.67
CA LEU A 79 -23.60 -61.44 -27.79
C LEU A 79 -24.77 -60.46 -27.87
N PHE A 80 -24.64 -59.33 -27.19
CA PHE A 80 -25.65 -58.27 -27.20
C PHE A 80 -25.04 -56.88 -27.41
N ARG A 81 -25.61 -56.09 -28.32
CA ARG A 81 -25.21 -54.69 -28.55
C ARG A 81 -26.07 -53.77 -27.70
N SER A 82 -25.53 -53.33 -26.56
CA SER A 82 -26.24 -52.42 -25.66
C SER A 82 -26.42 -51.02 -26.24
N LYS A 83 -27.40 -50.27 -25.72
CA LYS A 83 -27.53 -48.83 -26.00
C LYS A 83 -26.37 -48.07 -25.36
N VAL A 84 -26.06 -46.87 -25.87
CA VAL A 84 -24.88 -46.10 -25.43
C VAL A 84 -24.89 -45.78 -23.93
N HIS A 85 -26.05 -45.52 -23.33
CA HIS A 85 -26.21 -45.19 -21.90
C HIS A 85 -26.44 -46.41 -20.99
N GLU A 86 -26.46 -47.62 -21.57
CA GLU A 86 -26.75 -48.87 -20.86
C GLU A 86 -25.62 -49.89 -21.04
N GLY A 87 -25.47 -50.74 -20.05
CA GLY A 87 -24.65 -51.95 -20.10
C GLY A 87 -25.41 -53.13 -19.53
N LEU A 88 -24.82 -54.32 -19.60
CA LEU A 88 -25.45 -55.53 -19.08
C LEU A 88 -25.30 -55.68 -17.57
N GLY A 89 -24.57 -54.76 -16.92
CA GLY A 89 -24.39 -54.75 -15.46
C GLY A 89 -23.46 -55.86 -14.96
N THR A 90 -22.53 -56.30 -15.81
CA THR A 90 -21.58 -57.38 -15.50
C THR A 90 -20.43 -56.93 -14.61
N SER A 91 -20.04 -55.66 -14.70
CA SER A 91 -18.89 -55.09 -13.98
C SER A 91 -18.98 -53.57 -13.88
N ASP A 92 -17.99 -52.95 -13.23
CA ASP A 92 -17.79 -51.50 -13.21
C ASP A 92 -17.46 -50.90 -14.58
N LYS A 93 -16.86 -51.70 -15.49
CA LYS A 93 -16.60 -51.32 -16.88
C LYS A 93 -17.83 -51.44 -17.79
N ASP A 94 -18.80 -52.27 -17.41
CA ASP A 94 -20.07 -52.41 -18.11
C ASP A 94 -21.24 -52.37 -17.10
N PRO A 95 -21.49 -51.19 -16.50
CA PRO A 95 -22.54 -51.02 -15.50
C PRO A 95 -23.92 -51.09 -16.16
N TYR A 96 -24.97 -51.35 -15.39
CA TYR A 96 -26.34 -51.27 -15.91
C TYR A 96 -26.65 -49.91 -16.53
N SER A 97 -26.17 -48.83 -15.92
CA SER A 97 -26.27 -47.46 -16.46
C SER A 97 -24.89 -46.83 -16.59
N ARG A 98 -24.51 -46.49 -17.83
CA ARG A 98 -23.27 -45.81 -18.15
C ARG A 98 -23.40 -44.33 -17.84
N THR A 99 -22.83 -43.94 -16.70
CA THR A 99 -22.83 -42.57 -16.19
C THR A 99 -21.74 -41.66 -16.79
N LEU A 100 -20.71 -42.24 -17.40
CA LEU A 100 -19.62 -41.46 -18.00
C LEU A 100 -20.02 -41.00 -19.42
N PRO A 101 -19.74 -39.74 -19.79
CA PRO A 101 -20.02 -39.25 -21.13
C PRO A 101 -19.11 -39.93 -22.15
N ASN A 102 -19.61 -40.09 -23.38
CA ASN A 102 -18.84 -40.58 -24.53
C ASN A 102 -18.09 -39.45 -25.28
N GLN A 103 -18.16 -38.21 -24.79
CA GLN A 103 -17.46 -37.04 -25.33
C GLN A 103 -16.15 -36.78 -24.58
N GLU A 104 -15.24 -36.02 -25.18
CA GLU A 104 -13.99 -35.60 -24.55
C GLU A 104 -14.27 -34.78 -23.28
N SER A 105 -13.77 -35.26 -22.13
CA SER A 105 -13.86 -34.51 -20.87
C SER A 105 -12.65 -33.60 -20.72
N ARG A 106 -12.89 -32.30 -20.55
CA ARG A 106 -11.85 -31.29 -20.29
C ARG A 106 -12.06 -30.67 -18.91
N ALA A 107 -10.97 -30.52 -18.16
CA ALA A 107 -10.99 -29.76 -16.92
C ALA A 107 -11.41 -28.30 -17.19
N PRO A 108 -12.09 -27.63 -16.23
CA PRO A 108 -12.41 -26.22 -16.38
C PRO A 108 -11.13 -25.40 -16.56
N GLU A 109 -11.22 -24.35 -17.38
CA GLU A 109 -10.11 -23.41 -17.54
C GLU A 109 -9.75 -22.79 -16.19
N SER A 110 -8.44 -22.69 -15.92
CA SER A 110 -7.95 -22.15 -14.65
C SER A 110 -8.36 -20.69 -14.49
N SER A 111 -8.95 -20.37 -13.34
CA SER A 111 -9.26 -18.99 -12.94
C SER A 111 -8.05 -18.21 -12.43
N VAL A 112 -6.86 -18.84 -12.37
CA VAL A 112 -5.61 -18.17 -12.00
C VAL A 112 -5.24 -17.15 -13.07
N LEU A 113 -5.00 -15.91 -12.64
CA LEU A 113 -4.60 -14.81 -13.51
C LEU A 113 -3.20 -15.04 -14.10
N ARG A 114 -3.14 -15.73 -15.24
CA ARG A 114 -1.87 -16.01 -15.96
C ARG A 114 -1.07 -14.76 -16.30
N SER A 115 -1.73 -13.62 -16.52
CA SER A 115 -1.07 -12.35 -16.84
C SER A 115 -0.34 -11.72 -15.65
N ALA A 116 -0.72 -12.09 -14.42
CA ALA A 116 -0.11 -11.59 -13.19
C ALA A 116 0.85 -12.60 -12.54
N ALA A 117 0.70 -13.89 -12.87
CA ALA A 117 1.60 -14.94 -12.40
C ALA A 117 2.94 -14.88 -13.15
N VAL A 118 4.03 -14.60 -12.43
CA VAL A 118 5.39 -14.61 -12.99
C VAL A 118 6.02 -15.98 -12.71
N SER A 119 6.27 -16.76 -13.76
CA SER A 119 7.01 -18.03 -13.66
C SER A 119 8.52 -17.79 -13.63
N ALA A 120 9.31 -18.82 -13.35
CA ALA A 120 10.76 -18.78 -13.58
C ALA A 120 11.07 -18.53 -15.07
N PRO A 121 12.17 -17.81 -15.39
CA PRO A 121 12.52 -17.48 -16.77
C PRO A 121 12.98 -18.72 -17.53
N SER A 122 12.32 -19.03 -18.65
CA SER A 122 12.76 -20.11 -19.53
C SER A 122 13.99 -19.70 -20.35
N LEU A 123 14.73 -20.67 -20.89
CA LEU A 123 15.87 -20.40 -21.78
C LEU A 123 15.43 -19.59 -23.02
N GLU A 124 14.29 -19.94 -23.61
CA GLU A 124 13.72 -19.24 -24.77
C GLU A 124 13.33 -17.80 -24.44
N GLU A 125 12.76 -17.58 -23.24
CA GLU A 125 12.44 -16.24 -22.75
C GLU A 125 13.70 -15.42 -22.58
N ARG A 126 14.74 -16.01 -21.96
CA ARG A 126 16.06 -15.40 -21.79
C ARG A 126 16.67 -14.98 -23.13
N LEU A 127 16.64 -15.83 -24.16
CA LEU A 127 17.21 -15.50 -25.47
C LEU A 127 16.47 -14.37 -26.22
N ARG A 128 15.24 -14.04 -25.81
CA ARG A 128 14.40 -13.02 -26.46
C ARG A 128 14.07 -11.85 -25.53
N LEU A 129 14.77 -11.75 -24.41
CA LEU A 129 14.43 -10.83 -23.32
C LEU A 129 14.54 -9.36 -23.74
N ASP A 130 15.49 -9.05 -24.64
CA ASP A 130 15.67 -7.76 -25.32
C ASP A 130 14.43 -7.29 -26.12
N ARG A 131 13.62 -8.25 -26.58
CA ARG A 131 12.41 -8.00 -27.38
C ARG A 131 11.12 -8.11 -26.60
N LYS A 132 11.16 -8.67 -25.38
CA LYS A 132 9.97 -8.85 -24.55
C LYS A 132 9.43 -7.52 -24.03
N TRP A 133 8.11 -7.48 -23.91
CA TRP A 133 7.36 -6.38 -23.31
C TRP A 133 6.74 -6.90 -22.01
N GLY A 134 7.10 -6.28 -20.90
CA GLY A 134 6.63 -6.66 -19.58
C GLY A 134 6.27 -5.44 -18.73
N THR A 135 5.38 -5.62 -17.77
CA THR A 135 5.09 -4.60 -16.76
C THR A 135 6.30 -4.39 -15.85
N LEU A 136 6.33 -3.31 -15.08
CA LEU A 136 7.44 -3.09 -14.16
C LEU A 136 7.55 -4.20 -13.09
N GLN A 137 6.43 -4.80 -12.69
CA GLN A 137 6.40 -6.00 -11.85
C GLN A 137 7.04 -7.22 -12.52
N TYR A 138 6.97 -7.37 -13.84
CA TYR A 138 7.72 -8.43 -14.55
C TYR A 138 9.23 -8.16 -14.52
N TRP A 139 9.64 -6.89 -14.60
CA TRP A 139 11.05 -6.50 -14.61
C TRP A 139 11.70 -6.53 -13.23
N LEU A 140 11.02 -6.03 -12.20
CA LEU A 140 11.52 -5.77 -10.84
C LEU A 140 10.75 -6.53 -9.74
N GLY A 141 9.91 -7.51 -10.11
CA GLY A 141 9.08 -8.25 -9.17
C GLY A 141 9.84 -8.97 -8.05
N ASP A 142 9.07 -9.49 -7.11
CA ASP A 142 9.54 -10.26 -5.95
C ASP A 142 10.18 -11.59 -6.37
N GLN A 143 9.53 -12.30 -7.29
CA GLN A 143 9.94 -13.62 -7.76
C GLN A 143 10.51 -13.52 -9.17
N TYR A 144 11.81 -13.83 -9.28
CA TYR A 144 12.56 -13.89 -10.54
C TYR A 144 12.54 -12.59 -11.36
N PRO A 145 13.07 -11.47 -10.83
CA PRO A 145 13.11 -10.21 -11.57
C PRO A 145 13.89 -10.36 -12.88
N ARG A 146 13.32 -9.86 -13.97
CA ARG A 146 13.88 -10.02 -15.32
C ARG A 146 14.90 -8.95 -15.70
N LEU A 147 14.86 -7.79 -15.04
CA LEU A 147 15.78 -6.70 -15.32
C LEU A 147 17.24 -7.06 -14.95
N PRO A 148 17.53 -7.68 -13.78
CA PRO A 148 18.87 -8.17 -13.49
C PRO A 148 19.35 -9.21 -14.50
N VAL A 149 18.47 -10.13 -14.92
CA VAL A 149 18.79 -11.15 -15.94
C VAL A 149 19.14 -10.52 -17.28
N PHE A 150 18.41 -9.48 -17.69
CA PHE A 150 18.73 -8.72 -18.90
C PHE A 150 20.11 -8.06 -18.81
N VAL A 151 20.43 -7.40 -17.70
CA VAL A 151 21.76 -6.77 -17.50
C VAL A 151 22.88 -7.81 -17.49
N GLU A 152 22.67 -8.97 -16.85
CA GLU A 152 23.64 -10.06 -16.86
C GLU A 152 23.90 -10.63 -18.26
N GLN A 153 22.88 -10.67 -19.13
CA GLN A 153 23.04 -11.12 -20.52
C GLN A 153 23.84 -10.16 -21.39
N LEU A 154 23.86 -8.87 -21.03
CA LEU A 154 24.68 -7.88 -21.72
C LEU A 154 26.18 -8.08 -21.46
N LEU A 155 26.57 -8.84 -20.44
CA LEU A 155 27.96 -9.15 -20.13
C LEU A 155 28.56 -10.10 -21.18
N VAL A 156 29.83 -9.87 -21.52
CA VAL A 156 30.61 -10.79 -22.35
C VAL A 156 31.25 -11.82 -21.41
N THR A 157 30.92 -13.11 -21.58
CA THR A 157 31.26 -14.20 -20.64
C THR A 157 32.67 -14.75 -20.80
N ASP A 158 33.30 -14.55 -21.96
CA ASP A 158 34.53 -15.27 -22.36
C ASP A 158 35.79 -14.39 -22.36
N ALA A 159 35.77 -13.27 -21.61
CA ALA A 159 36.91 -12.36 -21.51
C ALA A 159 37.68 -12.57 -20.19
N PRO A 160 38.89 -13.18 -20.21
CA PRO A 160 39.74 -13.24 -19.03
C PRO A 160 40.26 -11.83 -18.66
N PRO A 161 40.50 -11.55 -17.35
CA PRO A 161 41.02 -10.25 -16.91
C PRO A 161 42.41 -10.00 -17.49
N VAL A 162 42.72 -8.72 -17.73
CA VAL A 162 44.04 -8.33 -18.25
C VAL A 162 45.10 -8.52 -17.17
N SER A 163 46.22 -9.16 -17.52
CA SER A 163 47.31 -9.38 -16.56
C SER A 163 48.07 -8.07 -16.29
N PRO A 164 48.66 -7.88 -15.09
CA PRO A 164 49.43 -6.68 -14.78
C PRO A 164 50.61 -6.42 -15.75
N ALA A 165 51.20 -7.47 -16.31
CA ALA A 165 52.26 -7.36 -17.31
C ALA A 165 51.74 -6.82 -18.66
N ALA A 166 50.59 -7.33 -19.12
CA ALA A 166 49.94 -6.86 -20.34
C ALA A 166 49.46 -5.41 -20.20
N ASP A 167 48.98 -5.02 -19.01
CA ASP A 167 48.56 -3.64 -18.77
C ASP A 167 49.73 -2.64 -18.79
N ARG A 168 50.86 -3.00 -18.15
CA ARG A 168 52.10 -2.20 -18.22
C ARG A 168 52.61 -2.03 -19.65
N MET A 169 52.57 -3.11 -20.44
CA MET A 169 52.97 -3.07 -21.85
C MET A 169 52.15 -2.05 -22.64
N VAL A 170 50.83 -1.96 -22.43
CA VAL A 170 49.97 -0.97 -23.10
C VAL A 170 50.23 0.46 -22.61
N GLN A 171 50.52 0.63 -21.31
CA GLN A 171 50.81 1.94 -20.72
C GLN A 171 52.15 2.52 -21.20
N SER A 172 53.18 1.68 -21.32
CA SER A 172 54.50 2.10 -21.81
C SER A 172 54.68 1.91 -23.32
N PHE A 173 53.69 1.38 -24.03
CA PHE A 173 53.79 1.03 -25.47
C PHE A 173 54.31 2.18 -26.32
N ALA A 174 53.72 3.38 -26.15
CA ALA A 174 54.09 4.55 -26.94
C ALA A 174 55.51 5.05 -26.66
N ALA A 175 55.98 4.93 -25.42
CA ALA A 175 57.26 5.48 -24.98
C ALA A 175 58.43 4.49 -25.14
N GLU A 176 58.19 3.19 -24.95
CA GLU A 176 59.24 2.17 -24.87
C GLU A 176 59.26 1.21 -26.06
N VAL A 177 58.08 0.90 -26.64
CA VAL A 177 57.94 -0.13 -27.66
C VAL A 177 57.91 0.48 -29.07
N ILE A 178 57.18 1.57 -29.28
CA ILE A 178 57.13 2.24 -30.60
C ILE A 178 58.52 2.68 -31.10
N PRO A 179 59.41 3.29 -30.29
CA PRO A 179 60.76 3.64 -30.76
C PRO A 179 61.60 2.44 -31.20
N ARG A 180 61.43 1.28 -30.53
CA ARG A 180 62.10 0.02 -30.88
C ARG A 180 61.50 -0.65 -32.13
N LEU A 181 60.20 -0.47 -32.35
CA LEU A 181 59.52 -0.95 -33.56
C LEU A 181 59.85 -0.07 -34.77
N ALA A 182 60.03 1.24 -34.56
CA ALA A 182 60.35 2.21 -35.61
C ALA A 182 61.80 2.15 -36.08
N SER A 183 62.75 1.79 -35.22
CA SER A 183 64.16 1.58 -35.62
C SER A 183 64.34 0.46 -36.64
N ASP A 184 63.40 -0.48 -36.68
CA ASP A 184 63.43 -1.66 -37.53
C ASP A 184 62.55 -1.51 -38.80
N ALA A 185 61.87 -0.37 -38.98
CA ALA A 185 60.97 -0.12 -40.09
C ALA A 185 61.66 0.63 -41.25
N ALA A 186 61.46 0.17 -42.49
CA ALA A 186 62.15 0.68 -43.68
C ALA A 186 61.72 2.09 -44.15
N ALA A 187 60.78 2.76 -43.46
CA ALA A 187 60.18 4.02 -43.90
C ALA A 187 60.62 5.21 -43.02
N PRO A 188 61.01 6.36 -43.62
CA PRO A 188 61.60 7.50 -42.88
C PRO A 188 60.66 8.21 -41.90
N ASN A 189 59.36 7.89 -41.90
CA ASN A 189 58.34 8.43 -40.99
C ASN A 189 57.59 7.34 -40.20
N ALA A 190 58.19 6.15 -40.02
CA ALA A 190 57.51 5.00 -39.40
C ALA A 190 57.12 5.26 -37.94
N GLN A 191 57.99 5.91 -37.15
CA GLN A 191 57.71 6.23 -35.76
C GLN A 191 56.46 7.11 -35.60
N GLN A 192 56.41 8.22 -36.34
CA GLN A 192 55.28 9.15 -36.30
C GLN A 192 53.98 8.47 -36.74
N LYS A 193 54.00 7.64 -37.78
CA LYS A 193 52.82 6.91 -38.24
C LYS A 193 52.34 5.86 -37.23
N LEU A 194 53.25 5.18 -36.53
CA LEU A 194 52.92 4.22 -35.48
C LEU A 194 52.32 4.92 -34.25
N GLU A 195 52.86 6.07 -33.84
CA GLU A 195 52.30 6.90 -32.77
C GLU A 195 50.90 7.42 -33.13
N GLU A 196 50.70 7.90 -34.35
CA GLU A 196 49.38 8.33 -34.87
C GLU A 196 48.37 7.17 -34.92
N THR A 197 48.80 5.98 -35.34
CA THR A 197 47.94 4.79 -35.42
C THR A 197 47.57 4.28 -34.03
N TRP A 198 48.54 4.27 -33.10
CA TRP A 198 48.31 3.88 -31.72
C TRP A 198 47.40 4.85 -30.98
N THR A 199 47.62 6.16 -31.11
CA THR A 199 46.75 7.18 -30.51
C THR A 199 45.33 7.10 -31.06
N ARG A 200 45.16 6.91 -32.37
CA ARG A 200 43.85 6.67 -32.99
C ARG A 200 43.19 5.40 -32.48
N ALA A 201 43.94 4.30 -32.37
CA ALA A 201 43.44 3.04 -31.83
C ALA A 201 42.97 3.21 -30.37
N VAL A 202 43.81 3.78 -29.49
CA VAL A 202 43.47 4.05 -28.09
C VAL A 202 42.20 4.92 -27.99
N GLN A 203 42.06 5.95 -28.82
CA GLN A 203 40.85 6.78 -28.87
C GLN A 203 39.62 5.99 -29.35
N ALA A 204 39.75 5.16 -30.39
CA ALA A 204 38.66 4.37 -30.94
C ALA A 204 38.18 3.27 -29.97
N TYR A 205 39.10 2.51 -29.35
CA TYR A 205 38.76 1.58 -28.27
C TYR A 205 38.22 2.30 -27.03
N GLY A 206 38.73 3.50 -26.75
CA GLY A 206 38.20 4.38 -25.70
C GLY A 206 36.72 4.72 -25.93
N LYS A 207 36.37 5.10 -27.17
CA LYS A 207 35.00 5.43 -27.59
C LYS A 207 34.03 4.24 -27.54
N LEU A 208 34.52 3.01 -27.75
CA LEU A 208 33.69 1.81 -27.61
C LEU A 208 33.23 1.56 -26.16
N ASN A 209 33.87 2.14 -25.15
CA ASN A 209 33.42 2.01 -23.76
C ASN A 209 32.10 2.75 -23.52
N THR A 210 31.79 3.77 -24.32
CA THR A 210 30.56 4.55 -24.25
C THR A 210 29.57 4.15 -25.34
N THR A 211 30.04 3.65 -26.49
CA THR A 211 29.16 3.27 -27.61
C THR A 211 28.60 1.85 -27.43
N HIS A 212 27.29 1.65 -27.68
CA HIS A 212 26.62 0.33 -27.65
C HIS A 212 26.72 -0.45 -26.32
N VAL A 213 26.86 0.23 -25.19
CA VAL A 213 26.92 -0.41 -23.86
C VAL A 213 25.75 -1.37 -23.61
N PHE A 214 24.52 -0.93 -23.92
CA PHE A 214 23.30 -1.73 -23.75
C PHE A 214 22.92 -2.60 -24.96
N ASN A 215 23.83 -2.78 -25.93
CA ASN A 215 23.64 -3.64 -27.09
C ASN A 215 24.88 -4.51 -27.33
N LYS A 216 24.89 -5.69 -26.69
CA LYS A 216 26.02 -6.64 -26.73
C LYS A 216 26.42 -7.02 -28.16
N ASP A 217 25.45 -7.30 -29.03
CA ASP A 217 25.72 -7.77 -30.40
C ASP A 217 26.26 -6.66 -31.30
N ALA A 218 25.83 -5.41 -31.11
CA ALA A 218 26.41 -4.27 -31.81
C ALA A 218 27.84 -4.00 -31.33
N PHE A 219 28.05 -4.00 -30.02
CA PHE A 219 29.37 -3.82 -29.41
C PHE A 219 30.38 -4.87 -29.90
N LEU A 220 30.03 -6.17 -29.88
CA LEU A 220 30.93 -7.24 -30.31
C LEU A 220 31.27 -7.15 -31.81
N ARG A 221 30.31 -6.77 -32.65
CA ARG A 221 30.54 -6.58 -34.09
C ARG A 221 31.48 -5.41 -34.37
N GLU A 222 31.25 -4.26 -33.73
CA GLU A 222 32.10 -3.08 -33.91
C GLU A 222 33.49 -3.30 -33.33
N LEU A 223 33.60 -3.94 -32.16
CA LEU A 223 34.88 -4.31 -31.56
C LEU A 223 35.69 -5.25 -32.47
N ALA A 224 35.04 -6.26 -33.07
CA ALA A 224 35.70 -7.18 -33.99
C ALA A 224 36.16 -6.48 -35.28
N ALA A 225 35.33 -5.61 -35.86
CA ALA A 225 35.67 -4.84 -37.05
C ALA A 225 36.81 -3.83 -36.79
N LEU A 226 36.75 -3.10 -35.67
CA LEU A 226 37.79 -2.17 -35.25
C LEU A 226 39.12 -2.91 -35.03
N HIS A 227 39.07 -4.05 -34.33
CA HIS A 227 40.27 -4.83 -34.06
C HIS A 227 40.92 -5.35 -35.33
N ALA A 228 40.13 -5.91 -36.26
CA ALA A 228 40.65 -6.37 -37.55
C ALA A 228 41.29 -5.22 -38.35
N SER A 229 40.67 -4.03 -38.37
CA SER A 229 41.19 -2.84 -39.07
C SER A 229 42.51 -2.35 -38.46
N CYS A 230 42.56 -2.17 -37.14
CA CYS A 230 43.76 -1.69 -36.47
C CYS A 230 44.92 -2.68 -36.56
N VAL A 231 44.66 -3.99 -36.49
CA VAL A 231 45.69 -5.02 -36.67
C VAL A 231 46.25 -4.97 -38.09
N ALA A 232 45.38 -4.86 -39.12
CA ALA A 232 45.82 -4.74 -40.51
C ALA A 232 46.71 -3.49 -40.71
N GLU A 233 46.30 -2.32 -40.21
CA GLU A 233 47.09 -1.08 -40.26
C GLU A 233 48.44 -1.21 -39.53
N MET A 234 48.46 -1.84 -38.36
CA MET A 234 49.68 -2.04 -37.57
C MET A 234 50.65 -3.03 -38.25
N THR A 235 50.14 -4.14 -38.79
CA THR A 235 50.96 -5.14 -39.51
C THR A 235 51.53 -4.60 -40.82
N ALA A 236 50.83 -3.66 -41.47
CA ALA A 236 51.32 -3.00 -42.68
C ALA A 236 52.52 -2.06 -42.40
N LEU A 237 52.63 -1.53 -41.17
CA LEU A 237 53.73 -0.67 -40.74
C LEU A 237 54.90 -1.46 -40.16
N THR A 238 54.63 -2.54 -39.43
CA THR A 238 55.66 -3.42 -38.84
C THR A 238 55.21 -4.89 -38.80
N PRO A 239 56.06 -5.86 -39.18
CA PRO A 239 55.70 -7.29 -39.17
C PRO A 239 55.82 -7.96 -37.79
N ARG A 240 56.24 -7.24 -36.73
CA ARG A 240 56.41 -7.80 -35.38
C ARG A 240 55.09 -7.98 -34.64
N GLU A 241 55.01 -9.03 -33.83
CA GLU A 241 53.80 -9.42 -33.10
C GLU A 241 53.47 -8.51 -31.92
N ASP A 242 54.45 -7.76 -31.38
CA ASP A 242 54.26 -6.88 -30.22
C ASP A 242 53.12 -5.86 -30.42
N GLY A 243 52.97 -5.34 -31.64
CA GLY A 243 51.88 -4.42 -31.99
C GLY A 243 50.50 -5.09 -32.01
N ALA A 244 50.40 -6.30 -32.55
CA ALA A 244 49.15 -7.07 -32.55
C ALA A 244 48.76 -7.51 -31.13
N LEU A 245 49.73 -7.90 -30.31
CA LEU A 245 49.52 -8.24 -28.90
C LEU A 245 49.01 -7.04 -28.10
N ALA A 246 49.59 -5.85 -28.29
CA ALA A 246 49.12 -4.63 -27.62
C ALA A 246 47.69 -4.24 -28.02
N LEU A 247 47.31 -4.45 -29.29
CA LEU A 247 45.93 -4.24 -29.76
C LEU A 247 44.94 -5.28 -29.20
N GLU A 248 45.36 -6.54 -29.02
CA GLU A 248 44.53 -7.57 -28.36
C GLU A 248 44.34 -7.25 -26.87
N VAL A 249 45.35 -6.69 -26.21
CA VAL A 249 45.20 -6.18 -24.84
C VAL A 249 44.23 -5.00 -24.80
N LEU A 250 44.28 -4.04 -25.74
CA LEU A 250 43.29 -2.96 -25.83
C LEU A 250 41.86 -3.49 -26.04
N ARG A 251 41.70 -4.51 -26.90
CA ARG A 251 40.42 -5.19 -27.10
C ARG A 251 39.90 -5.80 -25.79
N ARG A 252 40.75 -6.50 -25.04
CA ARG A 252 40.38 -7.07 -23.72
C ARG A 252 40.06 -5.99 -22.69
N LYS A 253 40.84 -4.91 -22.63
CA LYS A 253 40.57 -3.75 -21.75
C LYS A 253 39.22 -3.09 -22.07
N ALA A 254 38.83 -3.00 -23.33
CA ALA A 254 37.51 -2.46 -23.71
C ALA A 254 36.36 -3.34 -23.21
N VAL A 255 36.48 -4.67 -23.35
CA VAL A 255 35.49 -5.62 -22.82
C VAL A 255 35.45 -5.58 -21.30
N GLU A 256 36.61 -5.57 -20.64
CA GLU A 256 36.74 -5.52 -19.19
C GLU A 256 36.12 -4.24 -18.61
N LYS A 257 36.45 -3.07 -19.17
CA LYS A 257 35.86 -1.79 -18.76
C LYS A 257 34.34 -1.76 -18.95
N ARG A 258 33.83 -2.22 -20.10
CA ARG A 258 32.38 -2.29 -20.34
C ARG A 258 31.68 -3.24 -19.36
N ASN A 259 32.27 -4.41 -19.11
CA ASN A 259 31.71 -5.39 -18.17
C ASN A 259 31.78 -4.88 -16.73
N ALA A 260 32.84 -4.17 -16.34
CA ALA A 260 32.98 -3.54 -15.03
C ALA A 260 31.88 -2.50 -14.81
N PHE A 261 31.68 -1.58 -15.77
CA PHE A 261 30.58 -0.61 -15.74
C PHE A 261 29.20 -1.29 -15.53
N LEU A 262 28.89 -2.34 -16.30
CA LEU A 262 27.63 -3.05 -16.14
C LEU A 262 27.50 -3.80 -14.80
N LYS A 263 28.58 -4.41 -14.30
CA LYS A 263 28.59 -5.20 -13.06
C LYS A 263 28.60 -4.35 -11.78
N GLU A 264 29.32 -3.23 -11.81
CA GLU A 264 29.60 -2.39 -10.63
C GLU A 264 28.64 -1.20 -10.58
N ASP A 265 28.33 -0.55 -11.71
CA ASP A 265 27.52 0.67 -11.73
C ASP A 265 26.03 0.40 -11.98
N VAL A 266 25.68 -0.55 -12.86
CA VAL A 266 24.27 -0.78 -13.27
C VAL A 266 23.61 -1.94 -12.53
N LEU A 267 24.28 -3.10 -12.44
CA LEU A 267 23.69 -4.32 -11.89
C LEU A 267 23.27 -4.20 -10.40
N PRO A 268 24.02 -3.51 -9.52
CA PRO A 268 23.59 -3.34 -8.13
C PRO A 268 22.31 -2.50 -7.99
N LEU A 269 22.08 -1.57 -8.92
CA LEU A 269 20.89 -0.70 -8.92
C LEU A 269 19.59 -1.47 -9.21
N VAL A 270 19.67 -2.55 -10.01
CA VAL A 270 18.51 -3.35 -10.41
C VAL A 270 18.27 -4.57 -9.51
N LYS A 271 19.28 -5.02 -8.76
CA LYS A 271 19.23 -6.27 -7.99
C LYS A 271 18.36 -6.18 -6.73
N ASN A 272 18.26 -5.02 -6.12
CA ASN A 272 17.54 -4.84 -4.84
C ASN A 272 16.05 -4.52 -5.07
N SER A 273 15.28 -5.49 -5.55
CA SER A 273 13.83 -5.32 -5.81
C SER A 273 13.02 -4.81 -4.59
N PRO A 274 13.26 -5.27 -3.33
CA PRO A 274 12.53 -4.76 -2.17
C PRO A 274 12.74 -3.26 -1.91
N TYR A 275 13.95 -2.75 -2.12
CA TYR A 275 14.24 -1.31 -2.01
C TYR A 275 13.45 -0.49 -3.03
N LEU A 276 13.23 -1.06 -4.22
CA LEU A 276 12.47 -0.47 -5.32
C LEU A 276 10.94 -0.72 -5.21
N GLY A 277 10.46 -1.28 -4.10
CA GLY A 277 9.05 -1.62 -3.90
C GLY A 277 8.51 -2.55 -4.98
N TYR A 278 9.34 -3.47 -5.49
CA TYR A 278 9.01 -4.38 -6.59
C TYR A 278 8.52 -3.68 -7.89
N GLY A 279 8.89 -2.41 -8.06
CA GLY A 279 8.50 -1.55 -9.18
C GLY A 279 7.49 -0.47 -8.81
N ASP A 280 6.70 -0.63 -7.75
CA ASP A 280 5.64 0.33 -7.43
C ASP A 280 6.20 1.66 -6.91
N ALA A 281 7.29 1.62 -6.12
CA ALA A 281 7.96 2.82 -5.64
C ALA A 281 8.50 3.67 -6.80
N VAL A 282 9.03 3.01 -7.86
CA VAL A 282 9.52 3.66 -9.07
C VAL A 282 8.40 4.42 -9.79
N TRP A 283 7.22 3.79 -9.95
CA TRP A 283 6.06 4.45 -10.53
C TRP A 283 5.58 5.63 -9.69
N ARG A 284 5.52 5.45 -8.37
CA ARG A 284 5.11 6.51 -7.44
C ARG A 284 6.00 7.74 -7.59
N ILE A 285 7.32 7.57 -7.53
CA ILE A 285 8.28 8.67 -7.70
C ILE A 285 8.11 9.34 -9.06
N PHE A 286 7.92 8.56 -10.13
CA PHE A 286 7.67 9.11 -11.46
C PHE A 286 6.41 10.00 -11.49
N PHE A 287 5.26 9.52 -11.00
CA PHE A 287 4.03 10.32 -10.97
C PHE A 287 4.15 11.55 -10.06
N ASP A 288 4.77 11.41 -8.89
CA ASP A 288 5.00 12.53 -7.99
C ASP A 288 5.95 13.57 -8.60
N SER A 289 6.89 13.15 -9.45
CA SER A 289 7.84 14.05 -10.11
C SER A 289 7.18 14.79 -11.28
N VAL A 290 6.34 14.10 -12.05
CA VAL A 290 5.49 14.76 -13.06
C VAL A 290 4.54 15.78 -12.42
N ASN A 291 3.98 15.46 -11.25
CA ASN A 291 3.11 16.39 -10.52
C ASN A 291 3.88 17.61 -9.98
N ALA A 292 5.09 17.42 -9.46
CA ALA A 292 5.93 18.52 -8.98
C ALA A 292 6.34 19.47 -10.13
N HIS A 293 6.65 18.92 -11.30
CA HIS A 293 7.10 19.68 -12.48
C HIS A 293 5.98 19.95 -13.50
N ARG A 294 4.71 19.78 -13.11
CA ARG A 294 3.56 19.81 -14.05
C ARG A 294 3.48 21.11 -14.86
N ALA A 295 3.77 22.24 -14.21
CA ALA A 295 3.76 23.55 -14.86
C ALA A 295 4.87 23.70 -15.91
N GLU A 296 6.01 23.06 -15.72
CA GLU A 296 7.14 23.12 -16.65
C GLU A 296 6.96 22.12 -17.81
N LEU A 297 6.45 20.93 -17.51
CA LEU A 297 6.23 19.85 -18.48
C LEU A 297 5.07 20.12 -19.45
N PHE A 298 3.96 20.69 -18.96
CA PHE A 298 2.70 20.76 -19.71
C PHE A 298 2.19 22.18 -20.01
N SER A 299 3.02 23.21 -19.83
CA SER A 299 2.59 24.59 -20.08
C SER A 299 2.46 24.92 -21.58
N SER A 300 1.37 25.62 -21.91
CA SER A 300 1.16 26.25 -23.22
C SER A 300 2.10 27.43 -23.50
N THR A 301 2.77 27.97 -22.48
CA THR A 301 3.75 29.07 -22.62
C THR A 301 5.07 28.61 -23.20
N VAL A 302 5.42 27.31 -23.08
CA VAL A 302 6.68 26.75 -23.59
C VAL A 302 6.53 26.38 -25.06
N SER A 303 5.51 25.59 -25.39
CA SER A 303 5.18 25.28 -26.79
C SER A 303 3.75 24.71 -26.90
N PRO A 304 3.11 24.83 -28.09
CA PRO A 304 1.82 24.17 -28.34
C PRO A 304 1.90 22.65 -28.20
N GLY A 305 3.05 22.04 -28.50
CA GLY A 305 3.25 20.60 -28.32
C GLY A 305 3.22 20.16 -26.84
N HIS A 306 3.69 20.99 -25.91
CA HIS A 306 3.62 20.72 -24.47
C HIS A 306 2.19 20.80 -23.96
N ALA A 307 1.37 21.71 -24.50
CA ALA A 307 -0.06 21.76 -24.19
C ALA A 307 -0.81 20.51 -24.68
N THR A 308 -0.52 20.02 -25.89
CA THR A 308 -1.09 18.76 -26.41
C THR A 308 -0.67 17.55 -25.57
N LEU A 309 0.59 17.50 -25.11
CA LEU A 309 1.06 16.46 -24.19
C LEU A 309 0.36 16.54 -22.84
N GLY A 310 0.16 17.75 -22.30
CA GLY A 310 -0.62 17.97 -21.09
C GLY A 310 -2.07 17.48 -21.21
N PHE A 311 -2.72 17.78 -22.34
CA PHE A 311 -4.06 17.27 -22.61
C PHE A 311 -4.09 15.74 -22.70
N ALA A 312 -3.12 15.11 -23.38
CA ALA A 312 -3.04 13.66 -23.48
C ALA A 312 -2.76 13.00 -22.12
N TRP A 313 -1.91 13.61 -21.30
CA TRP A 313 -1.67 13.20 -19.92
C TRP A 313 -2.95 13.27 -19.09
N ASP A 314 -3.67 14.39 -19.15
CA ASP A 314 -4.91 14.56 -18.40
C ASP A 314 -6.01 13.60 -18.87
N ALA A 315 -6.13 13.38 -20.18
CA ALA A 315 -7.04 12.38 -20.73
C ALA A 315 -6.74 10.96 -20.24
N LEU A 316 -5.46 10.62 -20.02
CA LEU A 316 -5.05 9.35 -19.43
C LEU A 316 -5.39 9.28 -17.93
N MET A 317 -5.10 10.34 -17.18
CA MET A 317 -5.35 10.39 -15.73
C MET A 317 -6.83 10.43 -15.37
N MET A 318 -7.71 10.80 -16.32
CA MET A 318 -9.17 10.80 -16.18
C MET A 318 -9.81 9.44 -16.47
N GLU A 319 -9.06 8.43 -16.92
CA GLU A 319 -9.59 7.07 -17.08
C GLU A 319 -9.96 6.46 -15.72
N ASP A 320 -11.01 5.61 -15.68
CA ASP A 320 -11.51 5.02 -14.42
C ASP A 320 -10.44 4.27 -13.61
N ALA A 321 -9.44 3.71 -14.30
CA ALA A 321 -8.27 3.12 -13.69
C ALA A 321 -7.04 3.29 -14.60
N VAL A 322 -6.09 4.10 -14.15
CA VAL A 322 -4.82 4.31 -14.85
C VAL A 322 -3.95 3.06 -14.72
N ARG A 323 -3.75 2.35 -15.82
CA ARG A 323 -2.94 1.12 -15.85
C ARG A 323 -1.50 1.44 -16.23
N THR A 324 -0.55 0.81 -15.54
CA THR A 324 0.87 0.88 -15.91
C THR A 324 1.12 0.08 -17.20
N PRO A 325 1.83 0.63 -18.19
CA PRO A 325 2.04 -0.03 -19.47
C PRO A 325 3.07 -1.14 -19.36
N ALA A 326 2.99 -2.11 -20.27
CA ALA A 326 4.11 -3.00 -20.54
C ALA A 326 5.18 -2.25 -21.36
N MET A 327 6.44 -2.49 -21.06
CA MET A 327 7.58 -1.81 -21.67
C MET A 327 8.73 -2.79 -21.94
N THR A 328 9.64 -2.39 -22.83
CA THR A 328 10.87 -3.14 -23.13
C THR A 328 11.94 -2.90 -22.06
N ALA A 329 12.89 -3.83 -21.92
CA ALA A 329 13.95 -3.76 -20.90
C ALA A 329 14.71 -2.41 -20.84
N PRO A 330 15.14 -1.80 -21.97
CA PRO A 330 15.85 -0.51 -21.92
C PRO A 330 14.99 0.63 -21.38
N VAL A 331 13.67 0.61 -21.64
CA VAL A 331 12.71 1.61 -21.14
C VAL A 331 12.45 1.40 -19.65
N ALA A 332 12.36 0.14 -19.18
CA ALA A 332 12.25 -0.17 -17.76
C ALA A 332 13.49 0.27 -16.97
N LEU A 333 14.68 0.03 -17.52
CA LEU A 333 15.94 0.47 -16.92
C LEU A 333 16.02 2.00 -16.90
N TYR A 334 15.63 2.68 -17.97
CA TYR A 334 15.59 4.14 -18.01
C TYR A 334 14.62 4.75 -16.99
N LEU A 335 13.40 4.22 -16.90
CA LEU A 335 12.41 4.65 -15.90
C LEU A 335 12.96 4.49 -14.47
N LEU A 336 13.59 3.36 -14.18
CA LEU A 336 14.22 3.11 -12.89
C LEU A 336 15.33 4.12 -12.58
N LEU A 337 16.26 4.33 -13.50
CA LEU A 337 17.39 5.24 -13.28
C LEU A 337 16.94 6.70 -13.17
N ALA A 338 15.95 7.12 -13.97
CA ALA A 338 15.34 8.44 -13.86
C ALA A 338 14.65 8.63 -12.50
N ALA A 339 13.90 7.61 -12.03
CA ALA A 339 13.27 7.65 -10.72
C ALA A 339 14.29 7.66 -9.57
N ILE A 340 15.43 6.97 -9.69
CA ILE A 340 16.51 7.05 -8.69
C ILE A 340 17.11 8.47 -8.64
N SER A 341 17.36 9.07 -9.80
CA SER A 341 17.87 10.44 -9.89
C SER A 341 16.92 11.44 -9.21
N GLU A 342 15.63 11.39 -9.54
CA GLU A 342 14.58 12.23 -8.93
C GLU A 342 14.37 11.95 -7.44
N SER A 343 14.44 10.68 -7.04
CA SER A 343 14.37 10.30 -5.64
C SER A 343 15.50 10.93 -4.83
N HIS A 344 16.72 10.97 -5.37
CA HIS A 344 17.87 11.56 -4.68
C HIS A 344 17.74 13.08 -4.51
N THR A 345 17.27 13.79 -5.54
CA THR A 345 17.11 15.26 -5.50
C THR A 345 15.96 15.68 -4.58
N ARG A 346 14.87 14.92 -4.56
CA ARG A 346 13.64 15.28 -3.85
C ARG A 346 13.57 14.80 -2.39
N ALA A 347 14.40 13.84 -1.99
CA ALA A 347 14.41 13.38 -0.60
C ALA A 347 14.78 14.50 0.40
N PRO A 348 14.23 14.46 1.63
CA PRO A 348 14.70 15.31 2.72
C PRO A 348 16.16 14.98 3.07
N PRO A 349 16.94 15.94 3.60
CA PRO A 349 18.38 15.79 3.81
C PRO A 349 18.75 14.59 4.69
N GLU A 350 17.89 14.23 5.64
CA GLU A 350 18.05 13.07 6.54
C GLU A 350 18.03 11.73 5.78
N LEU A 351 17.21 11.61 4.72
CA LEU A 351 17.00 10.38 3.95
C LEU A 351 17.80 10.33 2.64
N ARG A 352 18.48 11.42 2.27
CA ARG A 352 19.35 11.45 1.06
C ARG A 352 20.53 10.49 1.16
N GLY A 353 21.05 10.27 2.36
CA GLY A 353 22.18 9.36 2.60
C GLY A 353 21.76 7.89 2.53
N ALA A 354 20.75 7.51 3.32
CA ALA A 354 20.24 6.16 3.39
C ALA A 354 18.73 6.16 3.67
N SER A 355 18.04 5.18 3.11
CA SER A 355 16.58 5.00 3.24
C SER A 355 16.23 3.51 3.18
N ALA A 356 15.07 3.13 3.72
CA ALA A 356 14.61 1.74 3.68
C ALA A 356 13.99 1.41 2.31
N HIS A 357 13.33 2.39 1.70
CA HIS A 357 12.77 2.30 0.35
C HIS A 357 13.10 3.54 -0.49
N LEU A 358 12.97 3.40 -1.82
CA LEU A 358 13.27 4.48 -2.76
C LEU A 358 12.28 5.67 -2.65
N ASP A 359 11.01 5.40 -2.34
CA ASP A 359 9.96 6.42 -2.21
C ASP A 359 9.91 7.07 -0.81
N ASP A 360 10.81 6.70 0.10
CA ASP A 360 10.91 7.31 1.42
C ASP A 360 11.17 8.81 1.32
N GLY A 361 10.27 9.60 1.92
CA GLY A 361 10.32 11.07 1.92
C GLY A 361 9.95 11.71 0.58
N VAL A 362 9.46 10.93 -0.38
CA VAL A 362 9.00 11.43 -1.69
C VAL A 362 7.47 11.30 -1.76
N GLY A 363 6.79 12.44 -1.72
CA GLY A 363 5.33 12.54 -1.65
C GLY A 363 4.86 13.18 -0.33
N GLY A 364 3.88 14.09 -0.42
CA GLY A 364 3.47 14.96 0.70
C GLY A 364 2.65 14.30 1.82
N ASP A 365 2.28 13.03 1.66
CA ASP A 365 1.61 12.26 2.69
C ASP A 365 2.55 11.14 3.15
N ASP A 366 2.94 11.19 4.43
CA ASP A 366 3.45 10.03 5.14
C ASP A 366 2.42 8.92 4.93
N VAL A 367 2.72 7.97 4.04
CA VAL A 367 2.01 6.69 4.04
C VAL A 367 2.05 6.26 5.48
N GLN A 368 0.88 6.11 6.12
CA GLN A 368 0.78 5.57 7.47
C GLN A 368 1.30 4.15 7.44
N ARG A 369 2.63 4.02 7.41
CA ARG A 369 3.33 2.77 7.57
C ARG A 369 3.05 2.41 9.00
N LEU A 370 2.47 1.24 9.19
CA LEU A 370 2.31 0.65 10.51
C LEU A 370 3.65 0.83 11.21
N PRO A 371 3.72 1.62 12.32
CA PRO A 371 4.98 1.85 12.98
C PRO A 371 5.55 0.48 13.31
N ALA A 372 6.72 0.18 12.75
CA ALA A 372 7.39 -1.06 13.04
C ALA A 372 7.58 -1.07 14.55
N ASP A 373 6.98 -2.05 15.22
CA ASP A 373 7.25 -2.32 16.62
C ASP A 373 8.71 -2.79 16.67
N SER A 374 9.64 -1.83 16.77
CA SER A 374 11.08 -1.98 16.56
C SER A 374 11.65 -3.14 17.37
N MET A 375 11.04 -3.39 18.53
CA MET A 375 11.34 -4.50 19.41
C MET A 375 11.15 -5.86 18.74
N ARG A 376 10.23 -6.05 17.79
CA ARG A 376 10.02 -7.32 17.06
C ARG A 376 11.23 -7.77 16.25
N LEU A 377 12.09 -6.83 15.84
CA LEU A 377 13.32 -7.13 15.09
C LEU A 377 14.39 -7.78 15.95
N VAL A 378 14.31 -7.62 17.27
CA VAL A 378 15.28 -8.18 18.22
C VAL A 378 15.02 -9.67 18.45
N SER A 379 16.09 -10.46 18.51
CA SER A 379 16.03 -11.90 18.77
C SER A 379 15.22 -12.21 20.04
N PRO A 380 14.30 -13.20 19.99
CA PRO A 380 13.50 -13.56 21.16
C PRO A 380 14.37 -14.07 22.31
N VAL A 381 15.56 -14.61 22.05
CA VAL A 381 16.48 -15.05 23.10
C VAL A 381 17.01 -13.85 23.89
N ALA A 382 17.43 -12.78 23.21
CA ALA A 382 17.93 -11.55 23.84
C ALA A 382 16.83 -10.87 24.67
N LYS A 383 15.60 -10.83 24.14
CA LYS A 383 14.43 -10.33 24.90
C LYS A 383 14.20 -11.12 26.17
N ARG A 384 14.28 -12.46 26.10
CA ARG A 384 14.03 -13.35 27.23
C ARG A 384 15.13 -13.23 28.29
N THR A 385 16.40 -13.19 27.90
CA THR A 385 17.51 -13.04 28.86
C THR A 385 17.48 -11.69 29.55
N PHE A 386 17.14 -10.62 28.82
CA PHE A 386 16.91 -9.29 29.40
C PHE A 386 15.73 -9.33 30.38
N ALA A 387 14.56 -9.82 29.95
CA ALA A 387 13.38 -9.89 30.78
C ALA A 387 13.58 -10.79 32.00
N GLU A 388 14.32 -11.88 31.88
CA GLU A 388 14.67 -12.78 32.98
C GLU A 388 15.49 -12.06 34.05
N LYS A 389 16.52 -11.32 33.64
CA LYS A 389 17.34 -10.51 34.56
C LYS A 389 16.53 -9.40 35.22
N ALA A 390 15.74 -8.66 34.43
CA ALA A 390 14.93 -7.54 34.91
C ALA A 390 13.82 -7.98 35.86
N VAL A 391 13.10 -9.06 35.54
CA VAL A 391 12.05 -9.62 36.40
C VAL A 391 12.65 -10.17 37.70
N ARG A 392 13.80 -10.86 37.66
CA ARG A 392 14.47 -11.30 38.90
C ARG A 392 14.87 -10.13 39.79
N ALA A 393 15.50 -9.11 39.22
CA ALA A 393 15.91 -7.93 39.97
C ALA A 393 14.71 -7.23 40.65
N LEU A 394 13.57 -7.12 39.96
CA LEU A 394 12.35 -6.57 40.53
C LEU A 394 11.73 -7.45 41.64
N LEU A 395 11.99 -8.76 41.64
CA LEU A 395 11.47 -9.69 42.65
C LEU A 395 12.38 -9.82 43.89
N ASP A 396 13.53 -9.16 43.90
CA ASP A 396 14.46 -9.19 45.01
C ASP A 396 14.14 -8.13 46.08
N GLN A 397 13.43 -7.05 45.74
CA GLN A 397 13.05 -5.97 46.66
C GLN A 397 11.53 -5.85 46.81
N ALA A 398 11.03 -5.67 48.04
CA ALA A 398 9.60 -5.63 48.32
C ALA A 398 8.87 -4.49 47.57
N GLN A 399 9.46 -3.30 47.54
CA GLN A 399 8.90 -2.14 46.81
C GLN A 399 8.82 -2.37 45.29
N ASP A 400 9.71 -3.18 44.73
CA ASP A 400 9.78 -3.49 43.31
C ASP A 400 8.80 -4.60 42.91
N CYS A 401 8.59 -5.59 43.80
CA CYS A 401 7.52 -6.58 43.67
C CYS A 401 6.15 -5.92 43.54
N GLY A 402 5.86 -4.94 44.40
CA GLY A 402 4.60 -4.18 44.37
C GLY A 402 4.42 -3.35 43.09
N ARG A 403 5.51 -2.79 42.53
CA ARG A 403 5.51 -2.09 41.23
C ARG A 403 5.23 -3.05 40.08
N LEU A 404 5.90 -4.19 40.05
CA LEU A 404 5.70 -5.23 39.05
C LEU A 404 4.27 -5.78 39.09
N ALA A 405 3.72 -6.04 40.28
CA ALA A 405 2.35 -6.52 40.45
C ALA A 405 1.31 -5.52 39.93
N LYS A 406 1.49 -4.22 40.17
CA LYS A 406 0.62 -3.17 39.62
C LYS A 406 0.69 -3.11 38.09
N ALA A 407 1.90 -3.19 37.52
CA ALA A 407 2.09 -3.19 36.07
C ALA A 407 1.48 -4.43 35.40
N LEU A 408 1.67 -5.62 35.99
CA LEU A 408 1.04 -6.87 35.52
C LEU A 408 -0.48 -6.82 35.56
N ARG A 409 -1.05 -6.23 36.63
CA ARG A 409 -2.51 -6.04 36.76
C ARG A 409 -3.06 -5.09 35.69
N ALA A 410 -2.33 -4.02 35.38
CA ALA A 410 -2.71 -3.06 34.33
C ALA A 410 -2.73 -3.69 32.93
N GLU A 411 -1.93 -4.73 32.68
CA GLU A 411 -1.90 -5.52 31.44
C GLU A 411 -2.85 -6.74 31.46
N GLY A 412 -3.68 -6.89 32.49
CA GLY A 412 -4.65 -7.98 32.62
C GLY A 412 -4.06 -9.34 33.02
N LEU A 413 -2.82 -9.38 33.51
CA LEU A 413 -2.13 -10.59 33.98
C LEU A 413 -2.35 -10.80 35.48
N TYR A 414 -3.62 -11.02 35.87
CA TYR A 414 -4.04 -11.05 37.27
C TYR A 414 -3.39 -12.16 38.11
N ASP A 415 -3.26 -13.36 37.57
CA ASP A 415 -2.68 -14.49 38.32
C ASP A 415 -1.20 -14.24 38.65
N TRP A 416 -0.45 -13.73 37.67
CA TRP A 416 0.96 -13.38 37.85
C TRP A 416 1.15 -12.13 38.68
N ALA A 417 0.25 -11.16 38.59
CA ALA A 417 0.23 -10.00 39.49
C ALA A 417 0.02 -10.43 40.95
N ARG A 418 -0.86 -11.41 41.19
CA ARG A 418 -1.09 -12.00 42.52
C ARG A 418 0.16 -12.73 43.02
N GLU A 419 0.82 -13.51 42.17
CA GLU A 419 2.06 -14.20 42.55
C GLU A 419 3.24 -13.24 42.78
N ALA A 420 3.35 -12.15 42.01
CA ALA A 420 4.34 -11.10 42.26
C ALA A 420 4.09 -10.35 43.59
N ALA A 421 2.83 -10.05 43.91
CA ALA A 421 2.45 -9.48 45.20
C ALA A 421 2.67 -10.46 46.37
N LEU A 422 2.52 -11.76 46.13
CA LEU A 422 2.87 -12.78 47.13
C LEU A 422 4.39 -12.77 47.41
N CYS A 423 5.22 -12.55 46.39
CA CYS A 423 6.68 -12.43 46.58
C CYS A 423 7.07 -11.20 47.43
N GLU A 424 6.30 -10.10 47.37
CA GLU A 424 6.43 -8.97 48.29
C GLU A 424 6.18 -9.39 49.74
N ALA A 425 5.08 -10.08 50.00
CA ALA A 425 4.73 -10.57 51.33
C ALA A 425 5.74 -11.62 51.87
N MET A 426 6.41 -12.37 50.99
CA MET A 426 7.47 -13.32 51.35
C MET A 426 8.82 -12.64 51.67
N LEU A 427 8.98 -11.36 51.33
CA LEU A 427 10.17 -10.55 51.64
C LEU A 427 10.04 -9.79 52.97
N ASP A 428 8.81 -9.56 53.42
CA ASP A 428 8.51 -8.85 54.67
C ASP A 428 8.60 -9.81 55.87
N ASP A 429 9.83 -10.23 56.18
CA ASP A 429 10.14 -11.43 56.97
C ASP A 429 10.16 -11.20 58.50
N GLN A 430 10.21 -9.94 58.98
CA GLN A 430 10.49 -9.68 60.41
C GLN A 430 9.42 -10.22 61.37
N GLN A 431 8.14 -10.16 61.02
CA GLN A 431 7.07 -10.70 61.88
C GLN A 431 7.02 -12.23 61.86
N LEU A 432 7.31 -12.85 60.71
CA LEU A 432 7.38 -14.31 60.56
C LEU A 432 8.60 -14.89 61.28
N LEU A 433 9.76 -14.24 61.16
CA LEU A 433 10.99 -14.61 61.87
C LEU A 433 10.83 -14.53 63.39
N GLN A 434 10.06 -13.56 63.89
CA GLN A 434 9.72 -13.46 65.30
C GLN A 434 8.72 -14.53 65.74
N ALA A 435 7.73 -14.85 64.89
CA ALA A 435 6.72 -15.88 65.15
C ALA A 435 7.33 -17.29 65.23
N ASP A 436 8.30 -17.61 64.39
CA ASP A 436 8.95 -18.93 64.33
C ASP A 436 9.71 -19.31 65.60
N VAL A 437 10.06 -18.32 66.41
CA VAL A 437 10.88 -18.49 67.61
C VAL A 437 10.05 -18.27 68.88
N VAL A 438 8.74 -18.03 68.77
CA VAL A 438 7.86 -17.77 69.92
C VAL A 438 7.94 -18.90 70.95
N ASP A 439 7.88 -20.15 70.50
CA ASP A 439 7.90 -21.34 71.35
C ASP A 439 9.31 -21.63 71.89
N ALA A 440 10.33 -21.48 71.04
CA ALA A 440 11.73 -21.69 71.44
C ALA A 440 12.21 -20.67 72.49
N VAL A 441 11.62 -19.49 72.54
CA VAL A 441 11.92 -18.46 73.55
C VAL A 441 11.41 -18.84 74.95
N GLU A 442 10.41 -19.71 75.09
CA GLU A 442 9.87 -20.09 76.41
C GLU A 442 10.89 -20.80 77.31
N ARG A 443 11.98 -21.36 76.75
CA ARG A 443 13.02 -22.04 77.54
C ARG A 443 14.04 -21.10 78.20
N PHE A 444 14.01 -19.81 77.90
CA PHE A 444 14.92 -18.77 78.43
C PHE A 444 14.52 -18.27 79.84
N ASP A 445 14.22 -19.17 80.78
CA ASP A 445 13.76 -18.80 82.13
C ASP A 445 14.90 -18.51 83.13
N SER A 446 16.08 -19.14 82.94
CA SER A 446 17.22 -19.06 83.86
C SER A 446 18.22 -17.99 83.45
N THR A 447 18.38 -16.95 84.27
CA THR A 447 19.34 -15.87 84.01
C THR A 447 20.80 -16.36 83.93
N ALA A 448 21.17 -17.40 84.70
CA ALA A 448 22.52 -17.96 84.68
C ALA A 448 22.84 -18.71 83.38
N GLU A 449 21.90 -19.48 82.85
CA GLU A 449 22.07 -20.24 81.60
C GLU A 449 22.12 -19.31 80.39
N VAL A 450 21.28 -18.27 80.36
CA VAL A 450 21.27 -17.26 79.31
C VAL A 450 22.58 -16.45 79.29
N LYS A 451 23.13 -16.10 80.45
CA LYS A 451 24.46 -15.45 80.55
C LYS A 451 25.56 -16.30 79.95
N SER A 452 25.58 -17.60 80.23
CA SER A 452 26.56 -18.53 79.65
C SER A 452 26.46 -18.61 78.11
N LEU A 453 25.22 -18.66 77.59
CA LEU A 453 24.95 -18.68 76.16
C LEU A 453 25.35 -17.34 75.47
N LEU A 454 24.99 -16.20 76.05
CA LEU A 454 25.37 -14.88 75.52
C LEU A 454 26.88 -14.64 75.58
N HIS A 455 27.54 -15.09 76.65
CA HIS A 455 29.00 -15.03 76.76
C HIS A 455 29.68 -15.90 75.70
N SER A 456 29.12 -17.08 75.39
CA SER A 456 29.61 -17.98 74.34
C SER A 456 29.36 -17.43 72.93
N LEU A 457 28.25 -16.73 72.70
CA LEU A 457 27.95 -16.07 71.42
C LEU A 457 28.93 -14.91 71.15
N LEU A 458 29.25 -14.12 72.18
CA LEU A 458 30.17 -12.99 72.05
C LEU A 458 31.65 -13.41 71.95
N SER A 459 32.01 -14.58 72.49
CA SER A 459 33.34 -15.18 72.34
C SER A 459 33.50 -16.06 71.09
N GLY A 460 32.41 -16.33 70.36
CA GLY A 460 32.41 -17.12 69.13
C GLY A 460 33.11 -16.47 67.93
N LEU A 461 33.15 -17.16 66.79
CA LEU A 461 33.80 -16.68 65.55
C LEU A 461 32.88 -15.88 64.62
N ASP A 462 31.56 -15.88 64.85
CA ASP A 462 30.58 -15.26 63.95
C ASP A 462 30.35 -13.77 64.28
N ASP A 463 30.92 -12.88 63.48
CA ASP A 463 30.89 -11.43 63.73
C ASP A 463 29.49 -10.82 63.54
N ALA A 464 28.63 -11.42 62.69
CA ALA A 464 27.26 -10.95 62.49
C ALA A 464 26.39 -11.23 63.72
N ALA A 465 26.52 -12.44 64.30
CA ALA A 465 25.87 -12.78 65.55
C ALA A 465 26.32 -11.87 66.72
N LYS A 466 27.62 -11.53 66.80
CA LYS A 466 28.14 -10.60 67.82
C LYS A 466 27.54 -9.21 67.70
N ALA A 467 27.49 -8.67 66.48
CA ALA A 467 26.94 -7.35 66.23
C ALA A 467 25.46 -7.28 66.60
N HIS A 468 24.69 -8.33 66.26
CA HIS A 468 23.27 -8.40 66.60
C HIS A 468 23.02 -8.55 68.11
N VAL A 469 23.80 -9.40 68.80
CA VAL A 469 23.73 -9.52 70.28
C VAL A 469 24.02 -8.17 70.95
N ARG A 470 25.03 -7.43 70.49
CA ARG A 470 25.34 -6.08 71.01
C ARG A 470 24.19 -5.10 70.77
N HIS A 471 23.58 -5.15 69.60
CA HIS A 471 22.44 -4.30 69.24
C HIS A 471 21.19 -4.60 70.07
N VAL A 472 20.82 -5.88 70.24
CA VAL A 472 19.61 -6.30 71.00
C VAL A 472 19.67 -5.92 72.47
N PHE A 473 20.85 -5.99 73.08
CA PHE A 473 21.08 -5.67 74.49
C PHE A 473 21.71 -4.29 74.72
N GLN A 474 21.83 -3.45 73.67
CA GLN A 474 22.39 -2.09 73.71
C GLN A 474 23.76 -2.01 74.40
N LEU A 475 24.62 -3.01 74.19
CA LEU A 475 25.95 -3.06 74.78
C LEU A 475 26.84 -2.00 74.10
N THR A 476 27.50 -1.15 74.89
CA THR A 476 28.41 -0.12 74.36
C THR A 476 29.54 -0.74 73.56
N ASP A 477 29.75 -0.25 72.33
CA ASP A 477 30.89 -0.64 71.49
C ASP A 477 32.20 -0.21 72.15
N GLY A 478 32.88 -1.14 72.80
CA GLY A 478 34.24 -0.97 73.27
C GLY A 478 35.22 -0.90 72.09
N ARG A 479 35.17 0.16 71.28
CA ARG A 479 36.20 0.45 70.27
C ARG A 479 37.51 0.97 70.88
N ASN A 480 37.54 1.30 72.18
CA ASN A 480 38.72 1.77 72.88
C ASN A 480 39.02 0.91 74.13
N ALA A 481 39.63 -0.26 73.96
CA ALA A 481 40.51 -0.86 74.96
C ALA A 481 41.26 -2.07 74.35
N GLY A 482 42.59 -2.02 74.42
CA GLY A 482 43.46 -3.05 73.87
C GLY A 482 43.37 -4.39 74.62
N ARG A 483 43.45 -5.47 73.83
CA ARG A 483 43.88 -6.86 74.13
C ARG A 483 43.36 -7.63 75.36
N ASN A 484 42.60 -7.05 76.27
CA ASN A 484 41.81 -7.80 77.24
C ASN A 484 40.32 -7.53 76.97
N GLN A 485 39.57 -8.58 76.63
CA GLN A 485 38.11 -8.50 76.43
C GLN A 485 37.49 -7.75 77.61
N PRO A 486 36.69 -6.69 77.41
CA PRO A 486 35.93 -6.11 78.50
C PRO A 486 35.04 -7.22 79.04
N LEU A 487 35.26 -7.62 80.30
CA LEU A 487 34.38 -8.54 81.01
C LEU A 487 33.03 -7.82 81.10
N ILE A 488 32.10 -8.17 80.20
CA ILE A 488 30.77 -7.57 80.19
C ILE A 488 30.11 -7.97 81.50
N ASP A 489 29.77 -6.96 82.32
CA ASP A 489 28.98 -7.18 83.53
C ASP A 489 27.54 -7.50 83.13
N TRP A 490 27.28 -8.79 82.96
CA TRP A 490 25.96 -9.28 82.61
C TRP A 490 24.94 -9.07 83.73
N ASP A 491 25.36 -8.87 84.98
CA ASP A 491 24.45 -8.53 86.06
C ASP A 491 23.92 -7.10 85.90
N ALA A 492 24.79 -6.15 85.54
CA ALA A 492 24.39 -4.79 85.22
C ALA A 492 23.56 -4.70 83.92
N ALA A 493 23.96 -5.42 82.87
CA ALA A 493 23.25 -5.41 81.58
C ALA A 493 21.85 -6.05 81.67
N MET A 494 21.70 -7.12 82.45
CA MET A 494 20.41 -7.80 82.65
C MET A 494 19.53 -7.10 83.70
N ALA A 495 20.09 -6.27 84.58
CA ALA A 495 19.33 -5.42 85.50
C ALA A 495 18.81 -4.14 84.82
N ALA A 496 19.55 -3.60 83.84
CA ALA A 496 19.13 -2.43 83.04
C ALA A 496 17.99 -2.75 82.06
N VAL A 497 17.88 -4.01 81.64
CA VAL A 497 16.77 -4.53 80.83
C VAL A 497 15.74 -5.10 81.81
N ASP A 498 14.52 -4.54 81.88
CA ASP A 498 13.43 -5.08 82.70
C ASP A 498 13.17 -6.56 82.36
N TRP A 499 13.89 -7.47 83.02
CA TRP A 499 13.89 -8.89 82.68
C TRP A 499 12.47 -9.40 82.77
N THR A 500 11.78 -9.17 83.89
CA THR A 500 10.42 -9.66 84.17
C THR A 500 9.36 -9.31 83.12
N THR A 501 9.49 -8.23 82.35
CA THR A 501 8.47 -7.79 81.38
C THR A 501 8.93 -7.78 79.92
N ARG A 502 10.22 -7.57 79.66
CA ARG A 502 10.77 -7.39 78.29
C ARG A 502 11.68 -8.52 77.83
N TRP A 503 12.07 -9.47 78.69
CA TRP A 503 13.00 -10.54 78.31
C TRP A 503 12.53 -11.34 77.08
N ARG A 504 11.23 -11.65 77.00
CA ARG A 504 10.64 -12.39 75.86
C ARG A 504 10.76 -11.62 74.55
N GLN A 505 10.70 -10.29 74.60
CA GLN A 505 10.87 -9.45 73.41
C GLN A 505 12.33 -9.43 72.95
N HIS A 506 13.29 -9.31 73.88
CA HIS A 506 14.71 -9.35 73.56
C HIS A 506 15.18 -10.73 73.11
N ALA A 507 14.70 -11.82 73.72
CA ALA A 507 15.01 -13.18 73.30
C ALA A 507 14.41 -13.52 71.92
N ARG A 508 13.19 -13.05 71.62
CA ARG A 508 12.62 -13.11 70.26
C ARG A 508 13.46 -12.30 69.28
N ALA A 509 13.85 -11.08 69.62
CA ALA A 509 14.70 -10.25 68.76
C ALA A 509 16.07 -10.92 68.51
N LEU A 510 16.67 -11.54 69.53
CA LEU A 510 17.95 -12.24 69.46
C LEU A 510 17.91 -13.41 68.47
N LEU A 511 16.93 -14.30 68.62
CA LEU A 511 16.80 -15.51 67.81
C LEU A 511 16.05 -15.29 66.48
N SER A 512 15.41 -14.12 66.31
CA SER A 512 14.83 -13.73 65.02
C SER A 512 15.91 -13.53 63.96
N ASP A 513 17.13 -13.15 64.34
CA ASP A 513 18.26 -13.04 63.44
C ASP A 513 18.83 -14.43 63.06
N PRO A 514 18.97 -14.75 61.77
CA PRO A 514 19.39 -16.07 61.30
C PRO A 514 20.84 -16.42 61.66
N ALA A 515 21.76 -15.45 61.68
CA ALA A 515 23.16 -15.69 62.05
C ALA A 515 23.26 -16.03 63.54
N THR A 516 22.55 -15.27 64.36
CA THR A 516 22.48 -15.48 65.81
C THR A 516 21.82 -16.82 66.13
N LEU A 517 20.72 -17.17 65.46
CA LEU A 517 20.02 -18.47 65.62
C LEU A 517 20.94 -19.67 65.30
N ALA A 518 21.65 -19.62 64.17
CA ALA A 518 22.59 -20.66 63.76
C ALA A 518 23.78 -20.79 64.72
N ALA A 519 24.32 -19.66 65.19
CA ALA A 519 25.39 -19.63 66.17
C ALA A 519 24.94 -20.24 67.52
N THR A 520 23.74 -19.89 68.02
CA THR A 520 23.18 -20.51 69.23
C THR A 520 23.03 -22.01 69.10
N GLN A 521 22.51 -22.49 67.97
CA GLN A 521 22.29 -23.91 67.75
C GLN A 521 23.60 -24.70 67.71
N LYS A 522 24.65 -24.13 67.09
CA LYS A 522 25.98 -24.73 67.05
C LYS A 522 26.63 -24.79 68.43
N ILE A 523 26.49 -23.72 69.22
CA ILE A 523 26.97 -23.67 70.62
C ILE A 523 26.26 -24.71 71.47
N LEU A 524 24.95 -24.86 71.32
CA LEU A 524 24.15 -25.84 72.05
C LEU A 524 24.54 -27.28 71.68
N LYS A 525 24.69 -27.60 70.39
CA LYS A 525 25.15 -28.93 69.94
C LYS A 525 26.55 -29.28 70.47
N ASN A 526 27.45 -28.31 70.56
CA ASN A 526 28.80 -28.54 71.08
C ASN A 526 28.84 -28.70 72.61
N ALA A 527 27.84 -28.17 73.33
CA ALA A 527 27.77 -28.21 74.79
C ALA A 527 27.02 -29.43 75.36
N VAL A 528 26.21 -30.12 74.54
CA VAL A 528 25.52 -31.36 74.91
C VAL A 528 26.56 -32.47 75.13
N GLY A 529 26.80 -32.81 76.41
CA GLY A 529 27.77 -33.85 76.83
C GLY A 529 28.83 -33.37 77.83
N ALA A 530 28.94 -32.07 78.11
CA ALA A 530 29.85 -31.54 79.12
C ALA A 530 29.36 -31.82 80.56
N LYS A 531 30.25 -32.34 81.43
CA LYS A 531 29.93 -32.59 82.86
C LYS A 531 29.66 -31.26 83.57
N GLY A 532 28.38 -30.98 83.87
CA GLY A 532 27.95 -29.79 84.61
C GLY A 532 26.79 -29.01 83.97
N ALA A 533 26.29 -29.42 82.79
CA ALA A 533 25.17 -28.74 82.15
C ALA A 533 23.85 -28.93 82.92
N THR A 534 23.22 -27.82 83.30
CA THR A 534 21.89 -27.77 83.91
C THR A 534 20.78 -28.08 82.88
N LYS A 535 19.64 -28.58 83.39
CA LYS A 535 18.72 -29.47 82.65
C LYS A 535 17.78 -28.80 81.62
N ARG A 536 17.83 -27.48 81.35
CA ARG A 536 16.82 -26.81 80.49
C ARG A 536 17.34 -26.25 79.14
N LEU A 537 18.24 -25.26 79.12
CA LEU A 537 18.70 -24.66 77.85
C LEU A 537 19.70 -25.54 77.08
N PHE A 538 20.65 -26.20 77.76
CA PHE A 538 21.69 -27.02 77.12
C PHE A 538 21.25 -28.48 76.93
N THR A 539 20.15 -28.68 76.21
CA THR A 539 19.57 -30.00 75.95
C THR A 539 19.60 -30.34 74.46
N GLN A 540 19.73 -31.63 74.14
CA GLN A 540 19.67 -32.12 72.76
C GLN A 540 18.31 -31.80 72.11
N GLU A 541 17.23 -31.94 72.87
CA GLU A 541 15.86 -31.61 72.44
C GLU A 541 15.73 -30.15 71.98
N TYR A 542 16.34 -29.20 72.71
CA TYR A 542 16.29 -27.79 72.34
C TYR A 542 17.18 -27.45 71.15
N ALA A 543 18.34 -28.11 71.01
CA ALA A 543 19.18 -27.97 69.83
C ALA A 543 18.50 -28.50 68.55
N ASP A 544 17.71 -29.57 68.68
CA ASP A 544 16.89 -30.14 67.60
C ASP A 544 15.66 -29.26 67.30
N GLU A 545 15.07 -28.61 68.31
CA GLU A 545 14.00 -27.61 68.14
C GLU A 545 14.49 -26.39 67.34
N LEU A 546 15.67 -25.84 67.67
CA LEU A 546 16.31 -24.75 66.92
C LEU A 546 16.76 -25.20 65.52
N GLN A 547 17.21 -26.45 65.36
CA GLN A 547 17.46 -27.02 64.03
C GLN A 547 16.16 -27.13 63.22
N GLY A 548 15.04 -27.45 63.86
CA GLY A 548 13.71 -27.44 63.27
C GLY A 548 13.31 -26.05 62.76
N VAL A 549 13.61 -24.99 63.52
CA VAL A 549 13.39 -23.59 63.08
C VAL A 549 14.29 -23.24 61.89
N LEU A 550 15.58 -23.60 61.92
CA LEU A 550 16.50 -23.37 60.80
C LEU A 550 16.05 -24.10 59.53
N ASN A 551 15.59 -25.36 59.65
CA ASN A 551 15.07 -26.14 58.53
C ASN A 551 13.80 -25.50 57.94
N ARG A 552 12.86 -25.02 58.78
CA ARG A 552 11.67 -24.28 58.31
C ARG A 552 12.04 -23.02 57.55
N ARG A 553 13.05 -22.27 58.01
CA ARG A 553 13.55 -21.07 57.33
C ARG A 553 14.21 -21.42 55.98
N SER A 554 15.00 -22.49 55.91
CA SER A 554 15.56 -22.94 54.63
C SER A 554 14.48 -23.44 53.66
N ASP A 555 13.45 -24.12 54.16
CA ASP A 555 12.33 -24.59 53.34
C ASP A 555 11.52 -23.41 52.77
N ARG A 556 11.32 -22.34 53.53
CA ARG A 556 10.67 -21.12 53.02
C ARG A 556 11.50 -20.43 51.94
N ALA A 557 12.82 -20.37 52.11
CA ALA A 557 13.72 -19.82 51.10
C ALA A 557 13.69 -20.64 49.79
N THR A 558 13.64 -21.98 49.88
CA THR A 558 13.52 -22.84 48.69
C THR A 558 12.15 -22.66 48.00
N VAL A 559 11.06 -22.55 48.75
CA VAL A 559 9.72 -22.26 48.22
C VAL A 559 9.67 -20.89 47.53
N ARG A 560 10.29 -19.86 48.11
CA ARG A 560 10.43 -18.53 47.49
C ARG A 560 11.16 -18.63 46.16
N ASN A 561 12.32 -19.27 46.14
CA ASN A 561 13.13 -19.42 44.93
C ASN A 561 12.39 -20.22 43.85
N ALA A 562 11.61 -21.23 44.23
CA ALA A 562 10.76 -21.97 43.31
C ALA A 562 9.65 -21.08 42.71
N LYS A 563 9.03 -20.22 43.53
CA LYS A 563 7.98 -19.28 43.08
C LYS A 563 8.51 -18.19 42.16
N VAL A 564 9.64 -17.57 42.52
CA VAL A 564 10.35 -16.62 41.65
C VAL A 564 10.73 -17.30 40.33
N GLY A 565 11.27 -18.53 40.39
CA GLY A 565 11.59 -19.32 39.22
C GLY A 565 10.39 -19.61 38.31
N GLN A 566 9.23 -19.94 38.89
CA GLN A 566 7.98 -20.16 38.16
C GLN A 566 7.52 -18.88 37.44
N LEU A 567 7.45 -17.76 38.17
CA LEU A 567 7.00 -16.47 37.65
C LEU A 567 7.90 -15.99 36.50
N VAL A 568 9.21 -16.07 36.69
CA VAL A 568 10.21 -15.74 35.66
C VAL A 568 10.04 -16.62 34.43
N ARG A 569 9.88 -17.95 34.56
CA ARG A 569 9.68 -18.85 33.42
C ARG A 569 8.42 -18.52 32.62
N HIS A 570 7.33 -18.15 33.28
CA HIS A 570 6.07 -17.81 32.61
C HIS A 570 6.12 -16.44 31.92
N LEU A 571 6.60 -15.41 32.61
CA LEU A 571 6.72 -14.06 32.05
C LEU A 571 7.76 -13.99 30.92
N THR A 572 8.78 -14.84 30.97
CA THR A 572 9.78 -14.95 29.89
C THR A 572 9.43 -16.04 28.88
N SER A 573 8.23 -16.60 28.88
CA SER A 573 7.84 -17.56 27.83
C SER A 573 7.76 -16.89 26.46
N TYR A 574 8.03 -17.63 25.38
CA TYR A 574 8.06 -17.07 24.01
C TYR A 574 6.75 -16.37 23.61
N GLN A 575 5.61 -16.83 24.12
CA GLN A 575 4.31 -16.22 23.84
C GLN A 575 4.08 -14.91 24.61
N GLN A 576 4.74 -14.72 25.76
CA GLN A 576 4.53 -13.58 26.66
C GLN A 576 5.60 -12.50 26.58
N VAL A 577 6.82 -12.83 26.10
CA VAL A 577 7.97 -11.94 26.24
C VAL A 577 7.72 -10.51 25.73
N ASP A 578 7.03 -10.32 24.59
CA ASP A 578 6.75 -8.99 24.05
C ASP A 578 5.79 -8.19 24.95
N ARG A 579 4.80 -8.85 25.56
CA ARG A 579 3.89 -8.23 26.54
C ARG A 579 4.63 -7.92 27.85
N THR A 580 5.49 -8.84 28.29
CA THR A 580 6.33 -8.65 29.48
C THR A 580 7.27 -7.46 29.32
N LEU A 581 7.83 -7.20 28.14
CA LEU A 581 8.62 -5.98 27.89
C LEU A 581 7.77 -4.72 28.05
N GLY A 582 6.52 -4.73 27.58
CA GLY A 582 5.55 -3.65 27.84
C GLY A 582 5.28 -3.44 29.34
N VAL A 583 5.10 -4.54 30.09
CA VAL A 583 4.96 -4.52 31.56
C VAL A 583 6.20 -3.92 32.23
N LEU A 584 7.40 -4.35 31.83
CA LEU A 584 8.67 -3.88 32.39
C LEU A 584 8.86 -2.37 32.17
N ARG A 585 8.51 -1.86 30.98
CA ARG A 585 8.52 -0.42 30.70
C ARG A 585 7.54 0.33 31.62
N LYS A 586 6.34 -0.19 31.85
CA LYS A 586 5.35 0.37 32.80
C LYS A 586 5.79 0.27 34.26
N ALA A 587 6.58 -0.73 34.61
CA ALA A 587 7.16 -0.89 35.94
C ALA A 587 8.36 0.06 36.20
N GLY A 588 8.82 0.80 35.18
CA GLY A 588 9.92 1.76 35.28
C GLY A 588 11.29 1.21 34.91
N VAL A 589 11.37 0.04 34.25
CA VAL A 589 12.63 -0.52 33.74
C VAL A 589 12.93 0.09 32.37
N SER A 590 14.11 0.69 32.22
CA SER A 590 14.57 1.18 30.91
C SER A 590 14.81 0.01 29.95
N LEU A 591 14.34 0.16 28.71
CA LEU A 591 14.55 -0.80 27.63
C LEU A 591 15.64 -0.35 26.64
N ASP A 592 16.48 0.62 26.99
CA ASP A 592 17.49 1.22 26.10
C ASP A 592 18.45 0.19 25.48
N GLU A 593 18.78 -0.88 26.20
CA GLU A 593 19.63 -1.98 25.68
C GLU A 593 18.96 -2.69 24.48
N LEU A 594 17.65 -2.92 24.57
CA LEU A 594 16.90 -3.59 23.50
C LEU A 594 16.53 -2.60 22.38
N GLU A 595 16.27 -1.34 22.72
CA GLU A 595 15.97 -0.28 21.74
C GLU A 595 17.23 0.08 20.93
N SER A 596 18.40 0.14 21.56
CA SER A 596 19.68 0.31 20.85
C SER A 596 20.00 -0.90 19.97
N ALA A 597 19.69 -2.11 20.41
CA ALA A 597 19.80 -3.31 19.57
C ALA A 597 18.81 -3.30 18.40
N ALA A 598 17.56 -2.89 18.62
CA ALA A 598 16.54 -2.76 17.57
C ALA A 598 16.96 -1.73 16.52
N THR A 599 17.37 -0.53 16.95
CA THR A 599 17.83 0.54 16.05
C THR A 599 19.12 0.15 15.30
N ALA A 600 20.00 -0.66 15.90
CA ALA A 600 21.16 -1.22 15.20
C ALA A 600 20.73 -2.17 14.06
N VAL A 601 19.71 -3.01 14.28
CA VAL A 601 19.15 -3.89 13.24
C VAL A 601 18.43 -3.08 12.16
N GLU A 602 17.67 -2.05 12.53
CA GLU A 602 17.02 -1.14 11.57
C GLU A 602 18.04 -0.43 10.68
N ARG A 603 19.14 0.07 11.26
CA ARG A 603 20.24 0.69 10.50
C ARG A 603 20.91 -0.28 9.52
N GLN A 604 20.97 -1.57 9.83
CA GLN A 604 21.48 -2.59 8.91
C GLN A 604 20.53 -2.84 7.72
N GLN A 605 19.24 -2.58 7.87
CA GLN A 605 18.25 -2.71 6.80
C GLN A 605 18.22 -1.50 5.87
N LEU A 606 18.81 -0.36 6.28
CA LEU A 606 18.89 0.83 5.45
C LEU A 606 19.82 0.61 4.26
N VAL A 607 19.37 1.06 3.10
CA VAL A 607 20.13 1.01 1.86
C VAL A 607 20.62 2.42 1.54
N ARG A 608 21.90 2.54 1.17
CA ARG A 608 22.44 3.80 0.66
C ARG A 608 21.68 4.19 -0.59
N ARG A 609 21.11 5.40 -0.63
CA ARG A 609 20.37 5.87 -1.81
C ARG A 609 21.35 5.99 -2.98
N PRO A 610 21.13 5.27 -4.09
CA PRO A 610 22.05 5.29 -5.21
C PRO A 610 22.03 6.66 -5.91
N GLN A 611 23.17 7.02 -6.51
CA GLN A 611 23.29 8.18 -7.41
C GLN A 611 23.51 7.67 -8.82
N VAL A 612 22.87 8.34 -9.78
CA VAL A 612 22.96 8.01 -11.21
C VAL A 612 23.63 9.17 -11.92
N ASP A 613 24.69 8.86 -12.67
CA ASP A 613 25.31 9.82 -13.58
C ASP A 613 24.40 10.06 -14.80
N SER A 614 24.20 11.33 -15.15
CA SER A 614 23.46 11.76 -16.34
C SER A 614 23.96 11.10 -17.62
N GLY A 615 25.27 10.85 -17.74
CA GLY A 615 25.84 10.17 -18.90
C GLY A 615 25.25 8.79 -19.14
N VAL A 616 24.86 8.05 -18.09
CA VAL A 616 24.25 6.72 -18.21
C VAL A 616 22.83 6.81 -18.78
N LEU A 617 22.08 7.85 -18.40
CA LEU A 617 20.73 8.10 -18.92
C LEU A 617 20.77 8.43 -20.40
N ASP A 618 21.76 9.19 -20.86
CA ASP A 618 21.95 9.50 -22.28
C ASP A 618 22.27 8.24 -23.10
N LEU A 619 23.16 7.38 -22.59
CA LEU A 619 23.46 6.09 -23.22
C LEU A 619 22.24 5.17 -23.31
N LEU A 620 21.35 5.21 -22.31
CA LEU A 620 20.08 4.48 -22.35
C LEU A 620 19.10 5.08 -23.36
N LEU A 621 19.01 6.41 -23.45
CA LEU A 621 18.18 7.06 -24.46
C LEU A 621 18.63 6.66 -25.87
N ASP A 622 19.94 6.59 -26.12
CA ASP A 622 20.48 6.08 -27.39
C ASP A 622 20.13 4.62 -27.64
N ALA A 623 20.22 3.76 -26.62
CA ALA A 623 19.79 2.37 -26.72
C ALA A 623 18.28 2.24 -27.00
N ILE A 624 17.45 3.09 -26.40
CA ILE A 624 16.00 3.14 -26.65
C ILE A 624 15.73 3.61 -28.09
N ARG A 625 16.45 4.63 -28.59
CA ARG A 625 16.33 5.09 -29.99
C ARG A 625 16.68 3.98 -30.98
N GLN A 626 17.73 3.21 -30.71
CA GLN A 626 18.10 2.05 -31.53
C GLN A 626 17.03 0.95 -31.46
N ARG A 627 16.45 0.71 -30.28
CA ARG A 627 15.42 -0.32 -30.08
C ARG A 627 14.06 0.06 -30.70
N HIS A 628 13.71 1.34 -30.67
CA HIS A 628 12.44 1.91 -31.14
C HIS A 628 12.70 3.09 -32.10
N PRO A 629 13.18 2.83 -33.32
CA PRO A 629 13.54 3.90 -34.26
C PRO A 629 12.34 4.79 -34.65
N SER A 630 11.13 4.22 -34.61
CA SER A 630 9.89 4.97 -34.86
C SER A 630 9.60 6.05 -33.81
N TRP A 631 10.17 5.96 -32.61
CA TRP A 631 9.99 6.97 -31.57
C TRP A 631 10.84 8.21 -31.80
N GLY A 632 11.99 8.05 -32.46
CA GLY A 632 12.79 9.17 -32.95
C GLY A 632 12.09 9.89 -34.11
N SER A 633 11.59 9.14 -35.10
CA SER A 633 10.92 9.75 -36.27
C SER A 633 9.58 10.41 -35.94
N SER A 634 8.86 9.95 -34.91
CA SER A 634 7.59 10.53 -34.46
C SER A 634 7.73 11.64 -33.41
N GLY A 635 8.96 12.03 -33.05
CA GLY A 635 9.21 13.12 -32.09
C GLY A 635 8.85 12.76 -30.64
N VAL A 636 8.73 11.47 -30.30
CA VAL A 636 8.56 11.01 -28.91
C VAL A 636 9.87 11.16 -28.14
N LEU A 637 11.00 10.83 -28.79
CA LEU A 637 12.34 11.07 -28.28
C LEU A 637 13.01 12.14 -29.12
N LEU A 638 13.36 13.28 -28.51
CA LEU A 638 14.09 14.33 -29.23
C LEU A 638 15.55 13.90 -29.42
N PRO A 639 16.19 14.28 -30.54
CA PRO A 639 17.55 13.86 -30.87
C PRO A 639 18.63 14.46 -29.96
N ALA A 640 18.39 15.63 -29.36
CA ALA A 640 19.30 16.28 -28.42
C ALA A 640 18.52 17.02 -27.32
N ALA A 641 19.13 17.16 -26.15
CA ALA A 641 18.61 17.97 -25.07
C ALA A 641 18.57 19.45 -25.53
N PRO A 642 17.43 20.15 -25.46
CA PRO A 642 17.35 21.57 -25.79
C PRO A 642 18.24 22.41 -24.85
N ALA A 643 18.63 23.63 -25.23
CA ALA A 643 19.48 24.49 -24.39
C ALA A 643 18.90 24.74 -22.98
N VAL A 644 17.57 24.71 -22.84
CA VAL A 644 16.85 24.82 -21.56
C VAL A 644 17.04 23.56 -20.68
N ALA A 645 17.20 22.39 -21.28
CA ALA A 645 17.47 21.13 -20.60
C ALA A 645 18.90 21.03 -20.03
N GLN A 646 19.85 21.84 -20.51
CA GLN A 646 21.19 21.93 -19.92
C GLN A 646 21.17 22.64 -18.55
N ALA A 647 20.18 23.49 -18.29
CA ALA A 647 20.03 24.21 -17.02
C ALA A 647 19.40 23.34 -15.92
N ASN A 648 18.55 22.36 -16.28
CA ASN A 648 17.98 21.39 -15.35
C ASN A 648 17.89 19.99 -16.02
N PRO A 649 18.95 19.16 -15.90
CA PRO A 649 19.00 17.86 -16.57
C PRO A 649 17.99 16.85 -16.01
N ALA A 650 17.59 16.97 -14.74
CA ALA A 650 16.65 16.06 -14.10
C ALA A 650 15.24 16.16 -14.74
N LEU A 651 14.76 17.40 -14.91
CA LEU A 651 13.50 17.70 -15.60
C LEU A 651 13.45 17.13 -17.03
N TRP A 652 14.56 17.22 -17.76
CA TRP A 652 14.67 16.70 -19.12
C TRP A 652 14.46 15.19 -19.21
N TYR A 653 15.04 14.43 -18.27
CA TYR A 653 14.86 12.99 -18.22
C TYR A 653 13.45 12.59 -17.81
N VAL A 654 12.82 13.33 -16.90
CA VAL A 654 11.40 13.16 -16.56
C VAL A 654 10.51 13.45 -17.75
N GLU A 655 10.79 14.50 -18.54
CA GLU A 655 10.04 14.83 -19.75
C GLU A 655 10.12 13.71 -20.80
N CYS A 656 11.32 13.19 -21.05
CA CYS A 656 11.52 12.05 -21.94
C CYS A 656 10.72 10.82 -21.48
N MET A 657 10.73 10.54 -20.17
CA MET A 657 9.95 9.45 -19.60
C MET A 657 8.44 9.69 -19.70
N ALA A 658 7.98 10.93 -19.49
CA ALA A 658 6.57 11.30 -19.65
C ALA A 658 6.07 11.12 -21.08
N ARG A 659 6.87 11.52 -22.08
CA ARG A 659 6.58 11.28 -23.50
C ARG A 659 6.50 9.79 -23.83
N MET A 660 7.45 8.99 -23.33
CA MET A 660 7.42 7.53 -23.48
C MET A 660 6.19 6.91 -22.81
N TYR A 661 5.85 7.33 -21.59
CA TYR A 661 4.67 6.87 -20.86
C TYR A 661 3.38 7.17 -21.61
N ILE A 662 3.19 8.42 -22.04
CA ILE A 662 2.02 8.84 -22.83
C ILE A 662 1.93 8.01 -24.11
N ARG A 663 3.04 7.81 -24.83
CA ARG A 663 3.04 7.03 -26.08
C ARG A 663 2.59 5.58 -25.89
N LEU A 664 2.91 4.98 -24.74
CA LEU A 664 2.58 3.59 -24.42
C LEU A 664 1.15 3.43 -23.89
N CYS A 665 0.67 4.38 -23.07
CA CYS A 665 -0.65 4.29 -22.45
C CYS A 665 -1.76 4.91 -23.31
N TYR A 666 -1.47 6.01 -24.01
CA TYR A 666 -2.48 6.74 -24.77
C TYR A 666 -2.87 5.99 -26.03
N VAL A 667 -4.07 5.42 -26.04
CA VAL A 667 -4.64 4.73 -27.20
C VAL A 667 -5.43 5.74 -28.04
N PRO A 668 -5.02 6.00 -29.30
CA PRO A 668 -5.79 6.87 -30.19
C PRO A 668 -7.20 6.33 -30.44
N GLN A 669 -8.18 7.21 -30.59
CA GLN A 669 -9.61 6.87 -30.67
C GLN A 669 -9.94 5.78 -31.72
N ALA A 670 -9.32 5.82 -32.90
CA ALA A 670 -9.56 4.83 -33.95
C ALA A 670 -8.98 3.45 -33.60
N ALA A 671 -7.79 3.42 -32.97
CA ALA A 671 -7.20 2.19 -32.47
C ALA A 671 -8.01 1.61 -31.30
N ALA A 672 -8.49 2.45 -30.39
CA ALA A 672 -9.33 2.03 -29.27
C ALA A 672 -10.63 1.37 -29.77
N ALA A 673 -11.30 1.97 -30.76
CA ALA A 673 -12.48 1.40 -31.40
C ALA A 673 -12.18 0.05 -32.07
N SER A 674 -11.09 -0.05 -32.85
CA SER A 674 -10.69 -1.29 -33.51
C SER A 674 -10.31 -2.41 -32.50
N MET A 675 -9.59 -2.06 -31.43
CA MET A 675 -9.24 -3.00 -30.36
C MET A 675 -10.49 -3.53 -29.64
N ALA A 676 -11.45 -2.66 -29.33
CA ALA A 676 -12.71 -3.05 -28.71
C ALA A 676 -13.56 -3.93 -29.65
N GLN A 677 -13.58 -3.64 -30.95
CA GLN A 677 -14.26 -4.46 -31.95
C GLN A 677 -13.66 -5.87 -32.05
N ARG A 678 -12.33 -5.98 -32.08
CA ARG A 678 -11.64 -7.29 -32.20
C ARG A 678 -11.74 -8.15 -30.94
N THR A 679 -11.50 -7.56 -29.77
CA THR A 679 -11.36 -8.33 -28.51
C THR A 679 -12.66 -8.50 -27.76
N ARG A 680 -13.59 -7.55 -27.88
CA ARG A 680 -14.87 -7.53 -27.16
C ARG A 680 -16.08 -7.64 -28.07
N ARG A 681 -15.88 -7.75 -29.40
CA ARG A 681 -16.95 -7.78 -30.41
C ARG A 681 -17.88 -6.58 -30.32
N ARG A 682 -17.34 -5.41 -29.93
CA ARG A 682 -18.10 -4.15 -29.92
C ARG A 682 -18.53 -3.82 -31.37
N ILE A 683 -19.82 -3.69 -31.60
CA ILE A 683 -20.40 -3.37 -32.91
C ILE A 683 -20.33 -1.87 -33.20
N GLY A 684 -20.36 -1.49 -34.48
CA GLY A 684 -20.27 -0.12 -34.95
C GLY A 684 -19.23 0.06 -36.06
N ALA A 685 -19.44 1.05 -36.94
CA ALA A 685 -18.46 1.41 -37.95
C ALA A 685 -17.24 2.07 -37.27
N VAL A 686 -16.04 1.69 -37.70
CA VAL A 686 -14.80 2.30 -37.23
C VAL A 686 -14.30 3.26 -38.31
N GLY A 687 -14.41 4.56 -38.05
CA GLY A 687 -13.88 5.60 -38.90
C GLY A 687 -12.36 5.64 -38.84
N LEU A 688 -11.73 5.55 -40.02
CA LEU A 688 -10.27 5.62 -40.19
C LEU A 688 -9.82 6.93 -40.84
N ALA A 689 -10.75 7.71 -41.39
CA ALA A 689 -10.42 8.99 -42.00
C ALA A 689 -10.06 10.04 -40.94
N THR A 690 -9.20 10.99 -41.29
CA THR A 690 -8.75 12.07 -40.39
C THR A 690 -9.88 12.99 -39.94
N THR A 691 -10.93 13.13 -40.76
CA THR A 691 -12.13 13.92 -40.46
C THR A 691 -13.13 13.19 -39.57
N GLN A 692 -12.95 11.89 -39.32
CA GLN A 692 -13.85 11.07 -38.53
C GLN A 692 -13.33 10.91 -37.10
N PHE A 693 -14.27 10.86 -36.15
CA PHE A 693 -13.99 10.60 -34.74
C PHE A 693 -14.92 9.49 -34.24
N ASN A 694 -14.34 8.44 -33.64
CA ASN A 694 -15.09 7.31 -33.10
C ASN A 694 -15.50 7.62 -31.65
N VAL A 695 -16.80 7.77 -31.43
CA VAL A 695 -17.37 8.00 -30.10
C VAL A 695 -17.76 6.65 -29.49
N PRO A 696 -17.16 6.24 -28.35
CA PRO A 696 -17.71 5.14 -27.57
C PRO A 696 -19.06 5.57 -26.98
N ALA A 697 -20.09 4.77 -27.25
CA ALA A 697 -21.45 5.04 -26.81
C ALA A 697 -22.15 3.77 -26.35
N GLU A 698 -23.13 3.93 -25.47
CA GLU A 698 -24.07 2.89 -25.06
C GLU A 698 -25.42 3.13 -25.74
N MET A 699 -26.06 2.04 -26.17
CA MET A 699 -27.42 2.06 -26.72
C MET A 699 -28.31 1.17 -25.85
N GLY A 700 -29.28 1.79 -25.18
CA GLY A 700 -30.31 1.11 -24.40
C GLY A 700 -31.55 0.91 -25.25
N VAL A 701 -31.91 -0.36 -25.48
CA VAL A 701 -33.12 -0.78 -26.21
C VAL A 701 -33.91 -1.75 -25.34
N VAL A 702 -35.22 -1.85 -25.60
CA VAL A 702 -36.11 -2.77 -24.88
C VAL A 702 -36.70 -3.75 -25.87
N GLU A 703 -36.57 -5.05 -25.60
CA GLU A 703 -37.20 -6.12 -26.37
C GLU A 703 -38.19 -6.87 -25.50
N GLN A 704 -39.41 -7.04 -26.00
CA GLN A 704 -40.44 -7.81 -25.31
C GLN A 704 -41.19 -8.66 -26.33
N TYR A 705 -41.10 -9.98 -26.15
CA TYR A 705 -41.85 -10.96 -26.90
C TYR A 705 -42.83 -11.64 -25.97
N ASP A 706 -44.12 -11.56 -26.26
CA ASP A 706 -45.12 -12.21 -25.43
C ASP A 706 -45.00 -13.73 -25.56
N ASN A 707 -44.66 -14.39 -24.46
CA ASN A 707 -44.52 -15.84 -24.40
C ASN A 707 -45.69 -16.53 -23.69
N LEU A 708 -46.71 -15.78 -23.27
CA LEU A 708 -47.83 -16.25 -22.47
C LEU A 708 -49.08 -16.43 -23.34
N GLN A 709 -49.90 -15.40 -23.46
CA GLN A 709 -51.25 -15.48 -24.03
C GLN A 709 -51.28 -15.09 -25.50
N TYR A 710 -50.54 -14.03 -25.86
CA TYR A 710 -50.61 -13.43 -27.19
C TYR A 710 -49.64 -14.07 -28.20
N LYS A 711 -49.03 -15.23 -27.85
CA LYS A 711 -47.96 -15.86 -28.65
C LYS A 711 -48.41 -16.54 -29.95
N ARG A 712 -49.63 -17.08 -30.06
CA ARG A 712 -49.94 -18.13 -31.07
C ARG A 712 -51.12 -17.86 -32.00
N TYR A 713 -51.97 -16.90 -31.71
CA TYR A 713 -53.16 -16.62 -32.52
C TYR A 713 -52.98 -15.34 -33.33
N ASP A 714 -53.90 -15.04 -34.23
CA ASP A 714 -53.83 -13.88 -35.16
C ASP A 714 -53.59 -12.54 -34.45
N TRP A 715 -54.03 -12.41 -33.20
CA TRP A 715 -53.76 -11.22 -32.39
C TRP A 715 -52.28 -11.01 -32.04
N GLN A 716 -51.44 -12.02 -32.23
CA GLN A 716 -50.00 -11.96 -31.99
C GLN A 716 -49.36 -10.86 -32.84
N GLY A 717 -49.75 -10.75 -34.11
CA GLY A 717 -49.11 -9.82 -35.04
C GLY A 717 -49.26 -8.37 -34.62
N TRP A 718 -50.49 -7.93 -34.36
CA TRP A 718 -50.74 -6.54 -33.94
C TRP A 718 -50.32 -6.29 -32.49
N TYR A 719 -50.44 -7.27 -31.60
CA TYR A 719 -49.98 -7.12 -30.21
C TYR A 719 -48.46 -7.00 -30.15
N GLN A 720 -47.72 -7.82 -30.91
CA GLN A 720 -46.27 -7.69 -31.04
C GLN A 720 -45.90 -6.33 -31.63
N ARG A 721 -46.59 -5.87 -32.68
CA ARG A 721 -46.36 -4.53 -33.24
C ARG A 721 -46.61 -3.43 -32.21
N MET A 722 -47.70 -3.53 -31.44
CA MET A 722 -48.02 -2.55 -30.40
C MET A 722 -46.92 -2.47 -29.33
N VAL A 723 -46.39 -3.63 -28.90
CA VAL A 723 -45.28 -3.70 -27.94
C VAL A 723 -43.99 -3.12 -28.53
N ASP A 724 -43.67 -3.45 -29.78
CA ASP A 724 -42.47 -2.92 -30.46
C ASP A 724 -42.53 -1.38 -30.57
N VAL A 725 -43.70 -0.83 -30.94
CA VAL A 725 -43.90 0.63 -31.02
C VAL A 725 -43.92 1.28 -29.64
N HIS A 726 -44.50 0.63 -28.63
CA HIS A 726 -44.42 1.12 -27.25
C HIS A 726 -42.96 1.22 -26.76
N ASN A 727 -42.13 0.27 -27.20
CA ASN A 727 -40.71 0.17 -26.84
C ASN A 727 -39.79 0.80 -27.90
N ARG A 728 -40.29 1.70 -28.75
CA ARG A 728 -39.52 2.35 -29.81
C ARG A 728 -38.33 3.18 -29.30
N ASN A 729 -38.37 3.60 -28.03
CA ASN A 729 -37.32 4.43 -27.42
C ASN A 729 -35.95 3.77 -27.53
N VAL A 730 -34.98 4.55 -27.99
CA VAL A 730 -33.57 4.19 -27.91
C VAL A 730 -32.83 5.25 -27.11
N SER A 731 -32.29 4.86 -25.95
CA SER A 731 -31.45 5.75 -25.14
C SER A 731 -30.00 5.65 -25.61
N ILE A 732 -29.45 6.72 -26.18
CA ILE A 732 -28.06 6.81 -26.63
C ILE A 732 -27.26 7.60 -25.60
N ARG A 733 -26.17 7.03 -25.09
CA ARG A 733 -25.36 7.63 -24.02
C ARG A 733 -23.89 7.68 -24.38
N CYS A 734 -23.22 8.77 -24.04
CA CYS A 734 -21.76 8.83 -24.03
C CYS A 734 -21.26 9.67 -22.86
N ARG A 735 -20.16 9.23 -22.24
CA ARG A 735 -19.50 9.99 -21.17
C ARG A 735 -18.73 11.16 -21.78
N LEU A 736 -18.85 12.34 -21.19
CA LEU A 736 -18.11 13.52 -21.66
C LEU A 736 -16.60 13.34 -21.53
N ASP A 737 -16.14 12.59 -20.53
CA ASP A 737 -14.72 12.29 -20.34
C ASP A 737 -14.15 11.39 -21.44
N GLU A 738 -14.95 10.49 -22.01
CA GLU A 738 -14.51 9.65 -23.14
C GLU A 738 -14.36 10.46 -24.44
N LEU A 739 -15.00 11.64 -24.53
CA LEU A 739 -14.85 12.58 -25.65
C LEU A 739 -13.58 13.42 -25.55
N LYS A 740 -12.93 13.49 -24.38
CA LYS A 740 -11.68 14.24 -24.15
C LYS A 740 -10.48 13.46 -24.70
N ARG A 741 -10.43 13.28 -26.02
CA ARG A 741 -9.33 12.62 -26.73
C ARG A 741 -8.82 13.52 -27.84
N LEU A 742 -7.57 13.32 -28.24
CA LEU A 742 -6.99 13.91 -29.43
C LEU A 742 -7.71 13.40 -30.68
N ASP A 743 -8.05 14.34 -31.57
CA ASP A 743 -8.47 14.04 -32.94
C ASP A 743 -7.27 13.67 -33.83
N ALA A 744 -7.52 13.34 -35.10
CA ALA A 744 -6.47 12.92 -36.01
C ALA A 744 -5.49 14.04 -36.39
N TYR A 745 -5.84 15.31 -36.13
CA TYR A 745 -4.99 16.47 -36.35
C TYR A 745 -4.15 16.82 -35.10
N GLY A 746 -4.34 16.09 -33.99
CA GLY A 746 -3.66 16.32 -32.73
C GLY A 746 -4.31 17.42 -31.86
N ASN A 747 -5.50 17.90 -32.24
CA ASN A 747 -6.26 18.83 -31.42
C ASN A 747 -7.15 18.05 -30.44
N PRO A 748 -7.40 18.58 -29.23
CA PRO A 748 -8.46 18.06 -28.36
C PRO A 748 -9.80 18.00 -29.10
N PHE A 749 -10.49 16.86 -29.12
CA PHE A 749 -11.82 16.73 -29.73
C PHE A 749 -12.87 17.49 -28.91
N VAL A 750 -12.85 17.29 -27.59
CA VAL A 750 -13.60 18.08 -26.61
C VAL A 750 -12.64 18.62 -25.57
N GLU A 751 -12.50 19.94 -25.53
CA GLU A 751 -11.76 20.68 -24.49
C GLU A 751 -12.76 21.28 -23.48
N LEU A 752 -12.27 21.97 -22.44
CA LEU A 752 -13.10 22.62 -21.42
C LEU A 752 -14.18 23.54 -22.01
N GLN A 753 -13.82 24.38 -22.99
CA GLN A 753 -14.77 25.33 -23.59
C GLN A 753 -15.80 24.63 -24.49
N THR A 754 -15.37 23.60 -25.22
CA THR A 754 -16.25 22.71 -25.99
C THR A 754 -17.23 21.99 -25.06
N GLU A 755 -16.77 21.49 -23.92
CA GLU A 755 -17.61 20.83 -22.91
C GLU A 755 -18.62 21.80 -22.30
N ARG A 756 -18.20 23.03 -21.92
CA ARG A 756 -19.11 24.07 -21.42
C ARG A 756 -20.21 24.38 -22.44
N ARG A 757 -19.83 24.55 -23.71
CA ARG A 757 -20.78 24.81 -24.80
C ARG A 757 -21.72 23.62 -24.99
N LEU A 758 -21.21 22.39 -24.99
CA LEU A 758 -22.00 21.17 -25.11
C LEU A 758 -23.05 21.03 -23.99
N ARG A 759 -22.65 21.29 -22.73
CA ARG A 759 -23.56 21.25 -21.58
C ARG A 759 -24.69 22.27 -21.71
N ILE A 760 -24.40 23.47 -22.22
CA ILE A 760 -25.41 24.52 -22.44
C ILE A 760 -26.36 24.15 -23.58
N LEU A 761 -25.83 23.65 -24.71
CA LEU A 761 -26.63 23.23 -25.86
C LEU A 761 -27.56 22.05 -25.54
N ALA A 762 -27.05 21.09 -24.75
CA ALA A 762 -27.78 19.88 -24.41
C ALA A 762 -28.78 20.08 -23.25
N GLY A 763 -28.61 21.13 -22.43
CA GLY A 763 -29.49 21.44 -21.32
C GLY A 763 -29.62 20.30 -20.31
N ASP A 764 -30.85 19.84 -20.10
CA ASP A 764 -31.23 18.76 -19.19
C ASP A 764 -30.77 17.36 -19.64
N ARG A 765 -30.34 17.21 -20.89
CA ARG A 765 -29.88 15.94 -21.47
C ARG A 765 -28.49 15.51 -20.99
N VAL A 766 -27.79 16.37 -20.24
CA VAL A 766 -26.52 16.04 -19.60
C VAL A 766 -26.70 15.93 -18.09
N GLY A 767 -26.48 14.73 -17.56
CA GLY A 767 -26.52 14.44 -16.13
C GLY A 767 -25.30 13.64 -15.70
N MET A 768 -24.72 13.94 -14.53
CA MET A 768 -23.56 13.22 -13.98
C MET A 768 -22.35 13.12 -14.93
N GLY A 769 -22.18 14.06 -15.86
CA GLY A 769 -21.12 14.02 -16.88
C GLY A 769 -21.39 13.05 -18.04
N VAL A 770 -22.63 12.61 -18.21
CA VAL A 770 -23.09 11.75 -19.31
C VAL A 770 -24.10 12.51 -20.16
N LEU A 771 -23.86 12.56 -21.46
CA LEU A 771 -24.85 13.00 -22.44
C LEU A 771 -25.79 11.82 -22.73
N LYS A 772 -27.09 12.00 -22.51
CA LYS A 772 -28.14 11.01 -22.79
C LYS A 772 -29.17 11.61 -23.74
N LEU A 773 -29.32 11.02 -24.93
CA LEU A 773 -30.38 11.35 -25.87
C LEU A 773 -31.37 10.17 -25.92
N ASP A 774 -32.62 10.42 -25.53
CA ASP A 774 -33.71 9.48 -25.72
C ASP A 774 -34.39 9.78 -27.06
N SER A 775 -34.42 8.80 -27.95
CA SER A 775 -34.89 8.92 -29.33
C SER A 775 -36.18 8.13 -29.51
N ASP A 776 -37.30 8.86 -29.60
CA ASP A 776 -38.66 8.32 -29.63
C ASP A 776 -39.45 8.69 -30.89
N LYS A 777 -38.77 9.23 -31.91
CA LYS A 777 -39.41 9.91 -33.04
C LYS A 777 -40.10 8.95 -34.00
N TYR A 778 -39.48 7.81 -34.28
CA TYR A 778 -39.93 6.80 -35.23
C TYR A 778 -40.49 5.57 -34.51
N GLU A 779 -41.32 4.79 -35.19
CA GLU A 779 -41.92 3.59 -34.62
C GLU A 779 -40.90 2.45 -34.41
N ASP A 780 -39.89 2.38 -35.27
CA ASP A 780 -38.88 1.32 -35.24
C ASP A 780 -37.61 1.80 -34.55
N GLN A 781 -37.03 0.91 -33.73
CA GLN A 781 -35.80 1.19 -33.00
C GLN A 781 -34.61 1.48 -33.95
N SER A 782 -34.54 0.86 -35.13
CA SER A 782 -33.49 1.10 -36.13
C SER A 782 -33.44 2.55 -36.60
N ASP A 783 -34.61 3.15 -36.79
CA ASP A 783 -34.75 4.53 -37.26
C ASP A 783 -34.43 5.50 -36.12
N ASN A 784 -34.82 5.15 -34.89
CA ASN A 784 -34.45 5.91 -33.70
C ASN A 784 -32.95 5.85 -33.39
N ILE A 785 -32.26 4.76 -33.67
CA ILE A 785 -30.79 4.67 -33.61
C ILE A 785 -30.17 5.65 -34.61
N THR A 786 -30.65 5.64 -35.86
CA THR A 786 -30.16 6.53 -36.92
C THR A 786 -30.38 7.99 -36.55
N TYR A 787 -31.61 8.35 -36.18
CA TYR A 787 -31.98 9.72 -35.81
C TYR A 787 -31.21 10.22 -34.60
N GLY A 788 -31.11 9.39 -33.55
CA GLY A 788 -30.37 9.73 -32.35
C GLY A 788 -28.88 9.91 -32.64
N SER A 789 -28.28 9.05 -33.45
CA SER A 789 -26.86 9.17 -33.86
C SER A 789 -26.60 10.44 -34.66
N THR A 790 -27.52 10.83 -35.57
CA THR A 790 -27.45 12.12 -36.28
C THR A 790 -27.53 13.30 -35.31
N LYS A 791 -28.39 13.22 -34.28
CA LYS A 791 -28.50 14.29 -33.29
C LYS A 791 -27.28 14.40 -32.37
N VAL A 792 -26.64 13.29 -32.02
CA VAL A 792 -25.35 13.32 -31.30
C VAL A 792 -24.30 14.03 -32.15
N SER A 793 -24.16 13.66 -33.43
CA SER A 793 -23.13 14.28 -34.29
C SER A 793 -23.40 15.75 -34.57
N GLU A 794 -24.66 16.15 -34.77
CA GLU A 794 -25.07 17.56 -34.93
C GLU A 794 -24.74 18.39 -33.68
N LEU A 795 -25.06 17.86 -32.50
CA LEU A 795 -24.79 18.52 -31.22
C LEU A 795 -23.28 18.68 -30.97
N LEU A 796 -22.49 17.64 -31.26
CA LEU A 796 -21.02 17.70 -31.15
C LEU A 796 -20.43 18.69 -32.16
N ALA A 797 -20.95 18.74 -33.39
CA ALA A 797 -20.51 19.70 -34.40
C ALA A 797 -20.75 21.16 -33.95
N ASP A 798 -21.90 21.46 -33.34
CA ASP A 798 -22.16 22.80 -32.83
C ASP A 798 -21.35 23.13 -31.57
N ALA A 799 -21.14 22.14 -30.68
CA ALA A 799 -20.28 22.31 -29.50
C ALA A 799 -18.82 22.61 -29.88
N ARG A 800 -18.30 21.95 -30.93
CA ARG A 800 -16.92 22.16 -31.41
C ARG A 800 -16.65 23.56 -31.96
N LYS A 801 -17.68 24.38 -32.23
CA LYS A 801 -17.48 25.80 -32.60
C LYS A 801 -16.68 26.58 -31.55
N ALA A 802 -16.68 26.14 -30.28
CA ALA A 802 -15.85 26.73 -29.23
C ALA A 802 -14.34 26.69 -29.53
N GLN A 803 -13.89 25.81 -30.43
CA GLN A 803 -12.49 25.69 -30.86
C GLN A 803 -12.10 26.69 -31.94
N LEU A 804 -13.07 27.35 -32.58
CA LEU A 804 -12.82 28.31 -33.65
C LEU A 804 -12.30 29.65 -33.13
N GLY A 805 -12.72 30.06 -31.94
CA GLY A 805 -12.37 31.36 -31.38
C GLY A 805 -13.09 31.66 -30.07
N ARG A 806 -12.62 32.70 -29.38
CA ARG A 806 -13.17 33.14 -28.08
C ARG A 806 -14.60 33.68 -28.20
N GLU A 807 -15.01 34.13 -29.38
CA GLU A 807 -16.38 34.60 -29.62
C GLU A 807 -17.44 33.50 -29.45
N TYR A 808 -17.05 32.23 -29.59
CA TYR A 808 -17.93 31.08 -29.39
C TYR A 808 -17.92 30.54 -27.96
N TRP A 809 -17.07 31.09 -27.09
CA TRP A 809 -16.98 30.68 -25.71
C TRP A 809 -18.22 31.15 -24.96
N PRO A 810 -18.98 30.24 -24.33
CA PRO A 810 -20.17 30.65 -23.61
C PRO A 810 -19.80 31.59 -22.46
N THR A 811 -20.55 32.69 -22.33
CA THR A 811 -20.40 33.66 -21.25
C THR A 811 -20.66 32.98 -19.90
N VAL A 812 -20.00 33.50 -18.85
CA VAL A 812 -20.27 33.05 -17.48
C VAL A 812 -21.39 33.91 -16.92
N GLU A 813 -22.49 33.30 -16.49
CA GLU A 813 -23.60 34.00 -15.84
C GLU A 813 -23.22 34.40 -14.42
N VAL A 814 -22.60 35.56 -14.28
CA VAL A 814 -22.24 36.12 -12.98
C VAL A 814 -23.47 36.75 -12.34
N LYS A 815 -23.81 36.31 -11.12
CA LYS A 815 -24.83 36.97 -10.30
C LYS A 815 -24.29 38.30 -9.77
N VAL A 816 -24.37 39.35 -10.58
CA VAL A 816 -23.96 40.70 -10.18
C VAL A 816 -24.97 41.27 -9.19
N ARG A 817 -24.49 41.64 -7.99
CA ARG A 817 -25.32 42.25 -6.96
C ARG A 817 -25.93 43.55 -7.51
N ARG A 818 -27.20 43.81 -7.19
CA ARG A 818 -27.78 45.15 -7.36
C ARG A 818 -26.91 46.21 -6.66
N PRO A 819 -26.96 47.48 -7.09
CA PRO A 819 -26.23 48.57 -6.44
C PRO A 819 -26.35 48.48 -4.91
N SER A 820 -25.21 48.59 -4.23
CA SER A 820 -25.15 48.41 -2.78
C SER A 820 -25.98 49.50 -2.07
N GLY A 821 -26.23 49.33 -0.77
CA GLY A 821 -26.88 50.38 0.03
C GLY A 821 -26.15 51.72 -0.10
N GLN A 822 -24.81 51.71 -0.13
CA GLN A 822 -23.98 52.89 -0.34
C GLN A 822 -24.12 53.50 -1.74
N SER A 823 -24.34 52.70 -2.79
CA SER A 823 -24.63 53.26 -4.12
C SER A 823 -26.05 53.84 -4.18
N LYS A 824 -27.00 53.22 -3.48
CA LYS A 824 -28.39 53.67 -3.41
C LYS A 824 -28.58 54.97 -2.63
N THR A 825 -27.69 55.33 -1.69
CA THR A 825 -27.76 56.64 -1.02
C THR A 825 -27.57 57.79 -2.00
N TYR A 826 -26.82 57.60 -3.09
CA TYR A 826 -26.68 58.63 -4.13
C TYR A 826 -27.97 58.84 -4.93
N TYR A 827 -28.93 57.91 -4.89
CA TYR A 827 -30.18 58.05 -5.64
C TYR A 827 -31.06 59.19 -5.11
N SER A 828 -30.97 59.53 -3.82
CA SER A 828 -31.70 60.66 -3.25
C SER A 828 -31.06 62.02 -3.57
N VAL A 829 -29.84 62.03 -4.09
CA VAL A 829 -29.08 63.26 -4.43
C VAL A 829 -28.91 63.41 -5.95
N LEU A 830 -29.56 62.54 -6.74
CA LEU A 830 -29.60 62.69 -8.19
C LEU A 830 -30.38 63.95 -8.55
N ASP A 831 -29.78 64.83 -9.35
CA ASP A 831 -30.37 66.11 -9.77
C ASP A 831 -30.73 67.09 -8.64
N ASP A 832 -30.08 66.99 -7.47
CA ASP A 832 -30.43 67.76 -6.27
C ASP A 832 -30.58 69.27 -6.55
N SER A 833 -29.59 69.91 -7.19
CA SER A 833 -29.65 71.36 -7.50
C SER A 833 -30.82 71.74 -8.41
N ARG A 834 -31.16 70.89 -9.39
CA ARG A 834 -32.28 71.12 -10.32
C ARG A 834 -33.62 70.85 -9.62
N ILE A 835 -33.70 69.79 -8.82
CA ILE A 835 -34.89 69.41 -8.06
C ILE A 835 -35.18 70.51 -7.02
N GLU A 836 -34.17 71.01 -6.32
CA GLU A 836 -34.30 72.13 -5.39
C GLU A 836 -34.84 73.39 -6.09
N ALA A 837 -34.24 73.79 -7.22
CA ALA A 837 -34.72 74.94 -8.00
C ALA A 837 -36.17 74.76 -8.48
N ARG A 838 -36.49 73.60 -9.06
CA ARG A 838 -37.84 73.28 -9.55
C ARG A 838 -38.85 73.15 -8.41
N SER A 839 -38.44 72.67 -7.24
CA SER A 839 -39.30 72.55 -6.07
C SER A 839 -39.76 73.90 -5.56
N LYS A 840 -38.93 74.96 -5.68
CA LYS A 840 -39.31 76.35 -5.36
C LYS A 840 -40.40 76.85 -6.31
N GLU A 841 -40.22 76.66 -7.61
CA GLU A 841 -41.23 77.03 -8.62
C GLU A 841 -42.55 76.26 -8.40
N LEU A 842 -42.46 74.96 -8.12
CA LEU A 842 -43.64 74.14 -7.82
C LEU A 842 -44.31 74.56 -6.52
N TYR A 843 -43.53 74.99 -5.52
CA TYR A 843 -44.08 75.51 -4.28
C TYR A 843 -44.84 76.83 -4.49
N GLU A 844 -44.34 77.71 -5.36
CA GLU A 844 -45.08 78.90 -5.78
C GLU A 844 -46.38 78.54 -6.51
N LYS A 845 -46.32 77.58 -7.45
CA LYS A 845 -47.51 77.04 -8.14
C LYS A 845 -48.52 76.43 -7.16
N TYR A 846 -48.05 75.70 -6.14
CA TYR A 846 -48.87 75.16 -5.05
C TYR A 846 -49.53 76.29 -4.25
N ARG A 847 -48.77 77.34 -3.89
CA ARG A 847 -49.29 78.48 -3.12
C ARG A 847 -50.44 79.17 -3.85
N GLU A 848 -50.35 79.32 -5.16
CA GLU A 848 -51.43 79.88 -5.97
C GLU A 848 -52.61 78.91 -6.14
N ALA A 849 -52.36 77.62 -6.38
CA ALA A 849 -53.41 76.62 -6.49
C ALA A 849 -54.20 76.44 -5.18
N LYS A 850 -53.51 76.48 -4.03
CA LYS A 850 -54.10 76.30 -2.69
C LYS A 850 -55.04 77.45 -2.28
N LYS A 851 -54.88 78.63 -2.88
CA LYS A 851 -55.86 79.72 -2.73
C LYS A 851 -57.18 79.40 -3.44
N ARG A 852 -57.14 78.61 -4.52
CA ARG A 852 -58.30 78.27 -5.34
C ARG A 852 -58.99 76.99 -4.89
N SER A 853 -58.23 76.02 -4.40
CA SER A 853 -58.76 74.74 -3.90
C SER A 853 -58.22 74.38 -2.52
N LEU A 854 -59.07 73.76 -1.68
CA LEU A 854 -58.66 73.29 -0.35
C LEU A 854 -57.64 72.15 -0.40
N PHE A 855 -57.56 71.39 -1.50
CA PHE A 855 -56.57 70.34 -1.71
C PHE A 855 -55.93 70.50 -3.09
N VAL A 856 -54.60 70.51 -3.12
CA VAL A 856 -53.81 70.61 -4.34
C VAL A 856 -53.11 69.27 -4.52
N THR A 857 -53.40 68.59 -5.61
CA THR A 857 -52.82 67.27 -5.89
C THR A 857 -51.44 67.42 -6.54
N PRO A 858 -50.57 66.40 -6.47
CA PRO A 858 -49.35 66.38 -7.28
C PRO A 858 -49.62 66.54 -8.78
N MET A 859 -50.82 66.13 -9.26
CA MET A 859 -51.26 66.30 -10.65
C MET A 859 -51.40 67.76 -11.06
N ASP A 860 -51.82 68.60 -10.12
CA ASP A 860 -51.91 70.06 -10.34
C ASP A 860 -50.52 70.72 -10.29
N MET A 861 -49.52 70.03 -9.76
CA MET A 861 -48.16 70.53 -9.58
C MET A 861 -47.23 70.05 -10.69
N TRP A 862 -46.71 68.83 -10.55
CA TRP A 862 -45.58 68.28 -11.31
C TRP A 862 -45.86 66.90 -11.93
N LEU A 863 -46.95 66.24 -11.54
CA LEU A 863 -47.34 64.96 -12.09
C LEU A 863 -48.22 65.16 -13.31
N ASP A 864 -47.64 65.13 -14.50
CA ASP A 864 -48.40 65.26 -15.73
C ASP A 864 -49.22 64.00 -16.01
N VAL A 865 -50.55 64.11 -15.89
CA VAL A 865 -51.48 63.05 -16.28
C VAL A 865 -52.13 63.44 -17.59
N LYS A 866 -51.83 62.70 -18.66
CA LYS A 866 -52.42 62.91 -19.98
C LYS A 866 -53.91 62.50 -19.96
N GLY A 867 -54.80 63.48 -19.76
CA GLY A 867 -56.24 63.27 -19.88
C GLY A 867 -56.70 63.21 -21.33
N MET A 868 -57.09 62.02 -21.81
CA MET A 868 -57.88 61.85 -23.05
C MET A 868 -59.37 61.62 -22.76
N GLN A 869 -59.81 61.86 -21.53
CA GLN A 869 -61.21 62.01 -21.17
C GLN A 869 -61.46 63.47 -20.81
N VAL A 870 -62.06 64.14 -21.80
CA VAL A 870 -62.58 65.48 -21.78
C VAL A 870 -63.45 65.68 -20.54
N ARG A 871 -62.96 66.43 -19.54
CA ARG A 871 -63.84 67.24 -18.70
C ARG A 871 -64.34 68.38 -19.59
N LYS A 872 -65.38 68.09 -20.37
CA LYS A 872 -66.07 69.08 -21.21
C LYS A 872 -66.71 70.07 -20.24
N THR A 873 -66.33 71.33 -20.40
CA THR A 873 -66.99 72.47 -19.77
C THR A 873 -68.48 72.43 -20.08
N ALA A 874 -69.28 72.68 -19.05
CA ALA A 874 -70.70 72.42 -18.96
C ALA A 874 -71.56 73.50 -19.66
N ASP A 875 -71.36 73.74 -20.96
CA ASP A 875 -72.04 74.84 -21.65
C ASP A 875 -73.14 74.43 -22.65
N THR A 876 -73.36 73.13 -22.92
CA THR A 876 -74.38 72.69 -23.91
C THR A 876 -75.04 71.34 -23.57
N ALA A 877 -75.65 71.22 -22.40
CA ALA A 877 -76.58 70.12 -22.09
C ALA A 877 -77.86 70.72 -21.49
N ASP A 878 -79.03 70.30 -21.98
CA ASP A 878 -80.29 70.67 -21.33
C ASP A 878 -80.47 69.88 -20.01
N ALA A 879 -81.40 70.33 -19.17
CA ALA A 879 -81.58 69.83 -17.80
C ALA A 879 -81.96 68.34 -17.68
N GLN A 880 -82.18 67.64 -18.80
CA GLN A 880 -82.51 66.21 -18.81
C GLN A 880 -81.55 65.36 -19.65
N GLY A 881 -80.50 65.93 -20.25
CA GLY A 881 -79.30 65.20 -20.64
C GLY A 881 -79.42 64.35 -21.91
N TYR A 882 -80.25 64.71 -22.88
CA TYR A 882 -80.29 64.05 -24.19
C TYR A 882 -79.66 64.90 -25.30
N THR A 883 -78.78 64.30 -26.11
CA THR A 883 -78.14 64.94 -27.28
C THR A 883 -78.68 64.38 -28.59
N VAL A 884 -78.80 65.27 -29.58
CA VAL A 884 -79.47 65.10 -30.89
C VAL A 884 -79.00 63.88 -31.71
N ASP A 885 -77.79 63.38 -31.47
CA ASP A 885 -77.26 62.19 -32.17
C ASP A 885 -77.97 60.87 -31.79
N THR A 886 -78.68 60.82 -30.66
CA THR A 886 -79.42 59.60 -30.23
C THR A 886 -80.75 59.38 -30.97
N LEU A 887 -81.26 60.38 -31.69
CA LEU A 887 -82.51 60.29 -32.47
C LEU A 887 -82.29 59.91 -33.94
N GLN A 888 -81.06 60.01 -34.43
CA GLN A 888 -80.74 59.81 -35.85
C GLN A 888 -80.39 58.35 -36.17
N ASP A 889 -79.89 57.59 -35.19
CA ASP A 889 -79.60 56.15 -35.33
C ASP A 889 -80.84 55.24 -35.21
N ALA A 890 -82.02 55.78 -34.86
CA ALA A 890 -83.25 55.00 -34.67
C ALA A 890 -84.20 54.99 -35.89
N MET A 891 -83.90 55.73 -36.96
CA MET A 891 -84.84 55.94 -38.09
C MET A 891 -84.42 55.32 -39.43
N ASP A 892 -83.19 54.81 -39.59
CA ASP A 892 -82.69 54.30 -40.88
C ASP A 892 -82.35 52.79 -40.86
N GLU A 893 -83.37 51.93 -40.93
CA GLU A 893 -83.28 50.64 -41.65
C GLU A 893 -84.65 50.30 -42.29
N PRO A 894 -84.69 49.99 -43.60
CA PRO A 894 -85.22 48.67 -43.96
C PRO A 894 -84.54 47.97 -45.15
N ALA A 895 -84.28 46.67 -44.94
CA ALA A 895 -84.36 45.52 -45.86
C ALA A 895 -83.79 45.61 -47.30
N ARG A 896 -82.76 44.79 -47.59
CA ARG A 896 -82.87 43.57 -48.43
C ARG A 896 -81.53 42.83 -48.59
N LYS A 897 -81.65 41.50 -48.64
CA LYS A 897 -80.64 40.53 -49.08
C LYS A 897 -80.54 40.49 -50.61
N GLU A 898 -79.32 40.48 -51.13
CA GLU A 898 -78.72 39.39 -51.91
C GLU A 898 -77.19 39.45 -51.76
#